data_AF-A0A3L7PN83-F1
#
_entry.id   AF-A0A3L7PN83-F1
#
_cell.length_a   1.000
_cell.length_b   1.000
_cell.length_c   1.000
_cell.angle_alpha   90.00
_cell.angle_beta   90.00
_cell.angle_gamma   90.00
#
_symmetry.space_group_name_H-M   'P 1'
#
loop_
_entity.id
_entity.type
_entity.pdbx_description
1 polymer ?
#
loop_
_entity_poly.entity_id
_entity_poly.type
_entity_poly.pdbx_seq_one_letter_code
_entity_poly.pdbx_strand_id
1 'polypeptide(L)'
;LNVEQYPHIYPHCWRTGDELVFRLVDEWFINMDWREEIMGVTDAIRWLPESIQGGEREREWLTNMRDWMISKKRYWGLALPIWVDEDESVPWTDPAKFEVIGSLAELKQRALDGGAGWDEFEGHTPHKPWIDKVKIRSPKTGNLMTRVQDVGNPWLDAGIVPFSTLGFNTHPDLWQKWFPADLVTECFPGQFRNWFYSLLSMATMMGSDKSDPEEKKPFKTLLGHRLVMNEAGKPMHKSDGTAIWFEEAAEQIGVDTMRWMYLQQNPASDLRFGTRHPDQPVTLQTPNGPTDRTIDGVPTNLVTSTPADETRRMVLIPLWNSYAFFVNYARLDEFDPTAPLVPVASRPEIDRWILSNLQALTTGMRAALDDYNTPEACRLAAAFIDDLSNWYIRRNRRRFWRSKDASDTDKLAAYQTLYEVLVTVTKLLAPMMPFLSERMYQNLVRSPETGVRGQESEGKRQIDAAVLTFNPQPLTLNLPESVHLCDYPDADAALLDTDLNARMATAQVVVALGHKLRDMADQRVRQPLAELRVSSSDPAARDAIERLADVVREELNVKQLTVVESLADIVKYTYKANLKTLGPKYGKLLNVLREKLPTVDGKLLAPLRAGESVTITLDGHEITLAPDDVQVGTEQAPGWVSGDDRGIQLALSTSLTPSLLREGMARDFIRQIQQLRKDADLEIENRIRVSYSTTEPEVLTMFTEWCHLIQGETLADSLTSSNAPPEDAKPVNIGDCKVSVWIEKV
;
A
#
# COMPACT_ATOMS: atom_id res chain seq x y z
N LEU A 1 -25.42 -53.94 19.89
CA LEU A 1 -24.48 -52.98 19.26
C LEU A 1 -25.21 -51.67 19.14
N ASN A 2 -24.87 -50.67 19.97
CA ASN A 2 -25.38 -49.32 19.78
C ASN A 2 -24.64 -48.72 18.59
N VAL A 3 -25.38 -48.37 17.55
CA VAL A 3 -24.85 -47.65 16.39
C VAL A 3 -25.15 -46.18 16.64
N GLU A 4 -24.11 -45.36 16.74
CA GLU A 4 -24.21 -43.91 16.92
C GLU A 4 -23.50 -43.22 15.75
N GLN A 5 -24.07 -42.12 15.27
CA GLN A 5 -23.38 -41.26 14.31
C GLN A 5 -22.39 -40.37 15.05
N TYR A 6 -21.11 -40.48 14.69
CA TYR A 6 -20.03 -39.72 15.33
C TYR A 6 -19.44 -38.67 14.37
N PRO A 7 -19.85 -37.40 14.48
CA PRO A 7 -19.26 -36.33 13.68
C PRO A 7 -17.82 -36.08 14.13
N HIS A 8 -16.86 -36.21 13.22
CA HIS A 8 -15.45 -35.95 13.47
C HIS A 8 -14.73 -35.46 12.20
N ILE A 9 -13.53 -34.91 12.36
CA ILE A 9 -12.67 -34.51 11.24
C ILE A 9 -11.98 -35.76 10.69
N TYR A 10 -12.23 -36.08 9.42
CA TYR A 10 -11.65 -37.24 8.74
C TYR A 10 -10.71 -36.80 7.60
N PRO A 11 -9.58 -37.49 7.36
CA PRO A 11 -8.66 -37.11 6.30
C PRO A 11 -9.24 -37.36 4.91
N HIS A 12 -9.07 -36.39 4.01
CA HIS A 12 -9.50 -36.47 2.62
C HIS A 12 -8.32 -36.17 1.68
N CYS A 13 -8.37 -36.71 0.47
CA CYS A 13 -7.42 -36.41 -0.58
C CYS A 13 -7.49 -34.91 -0.91
N TRP A 14 -6.39 -34.18 -0.74
CA TRP A 14 -6.35 -32.72 -1.00
C TRP A 14 -6.64 -32.32 -2.44
N ARG A 15 -6.54 -33.27 -3.39
CA ARG A 15 -6.79 -33.03 -4.83
C ARG A 15 -8.17 -33.47 -5.29
N THR A 16 -8.68 -34.60 -4.80
CA THR A 16 -9.95 -35.17 -5.28
C THR A 16 -11.10 -35.01 -4.27
N GLY A 17 -10.80 -34.77 -3.00
CA GLY A 17 -11.79 -34.69 -1.93
C GLY A 17 -12.28 -36.04 -1.42
N ASP A 18 -11.75 -37.17 -1.92
CA ASP A 18 -12.17 -38.51 -1.49
C ASP A 18 -11.71 -38.81 -0.05
N GLU A 19 -12.51 -39.56 0.70
CA GLU A 19 -12.14 -40.09 2.02
C GLU A 19 -10.90 -40.98 1.92
N LEU A 20 -9.92 -40.74 2.80
CA LEU A 20 -8.71 -41.55 2.83
C LEU A 20 -8.87 -42.74 3.78
N VAL A 21 -8.37 -43.90 3.37
CA VAL A 21 -8.29 -45.08 4.23
C VAL A 21 -6.82 -45.42 4.42
N PHE A 22 -6.42 -45.67 5.66
CA PHE A 22 -5.07 -46.14 5.97
C PHE A 22 -4.92 -47.59 5.54
N ARG A 23 -3.90 -47.85 4.71
CA ARG A 23 -3.58 -49.17 4.17
C ARG A 23 -2.07 -49.40 4.27
N LEU A 24 -1.68 -50.64 4.56
CA LEU A 24 -0.29 -51.08 4.46
C LEU A 24 0.12 -51.20 2.99
N VAL A 25 1.20 -50.51 2.62
CA VAL A 25 1.79 -50.47 1.29
C VAL A 25 3.31 -50.39 1.42
N ASP A 26 4.02 -50.96 0.45
CA ASP A 26 5.47 -50.80 0.33
C ASP A 26 5.79 -49.48 -0.36
N GLU A 27 6.64 -48.66 0.25
CA GLU A 27 7.03 -47.32 -0.22
C GLU A 27 8.51 -47.03 0.13
N TRP A 28 9.11 -46.09 -0.60
CA TRP A 28 10.45 -45.58 -0.36
C TRP A 28 10.42 -44.35 0.53
N PHE A 29 11.32 -44.33 1.52
CA PHE A 29 11.46 -43.25 2.49
C PHE A 29 12.91 -42.75 2.56
N ILE A 30 13.08 -41.45 2.74
CA ILE A 30 14.32 -40.88 3.26
C ILE A 30 14.21 -40.90 4.78
N ASN A 31 15.19 -41.53 5.46
CA ASN A 31 15.29 -41.45 6.91
C ASN A 31 15.57 -40.01 7.31
N MET A 32 14.83 -39.51 8.30
CA MET A 32 14.92 -38.12 8.74
C MET A 32 15.54 -37.97 10.13
N ASP A 33 16.40 -38.87 10.61
CA ASP A 33 16.95 -38.77 11.98
C ASP A 33 17.96 -37.64 12.18
N TRP A 34 18.29 -36.91 11.11
CA TRP A 34 19.16 -35.74 11.06
C TRP A 34 18.38 -34.41 11.06
N ARG A 35 17.10 -34.44 11.44
CA ARG A 35 16.21 -33.26 11.57
C ARG A 35 16.81 -32.13 12.41
N GLU A 36 17.59 -32.44 13.44
CA GLU A 36 18.27 -31.45 14.28
C GLU A 36 19.26 -30.58 13.47
N GLU A 37 19.92 -31.14 12.46
CA GLU A 37 20.78 -30.35 11.56
C GLU A 37 19.96 -29.38 10.72
N ILE A 38 18.80 -29.83 10.23
CA ILE A 38 17.86 -29.00 9.46
C ILE A 38 17.29 -27.87 10.34
N MET A 39 17.03 -28.15 11.61
CA MET A 39 16.63 -27.12 12.58
C MET A 39 17.73 -26.08 12.79
N GLY A 40 18.99 -26.50 12.90
CA GLY A 40 20.12 -25.57 12.96
C GLY A 40 20.20 -24.63 11.74
N VAL A 41 19.93 -25.14 10.54
CA VAL A 41 19.85 -24.32 9.31
C VAL A 41 18.62 -23.40 9.33
N THR A 42 17.50 -23.89 9.85
CA THR A 42 16.26 -23.10 10.02
C THR A 42 16.50 -21.88 10.92
N ASP A 43 17.34 -22.03 11.95
CA ASP A 43 17.65 -21.01 12.94
C ASP A 43 18.58 -19.91 12.41
N ALA A 44 19.40 -20.25 11.42
CA ALA A 44 20.29 -19.33 10.71
C ALA A 44 19.57 -18.43 9.68
N ILE A 45 18.29 -18.67 9.42
CA ILE A 45 17.50 -17.94 8.42
C ILE A 45 16.76 -16.78 9.06
N ARG A 46 16.71 -15.64 8.36
CA ARG A 46 15.83 -14.52 8.74
C ARG A 46 14.40 -14.81 8.29
N TRP A 47 13.50 -15.06 9.24
CA TRP A 47 12.08 -15.31 8.97
C TRP A 47 11.24 -14.04 9.18
N LEU A 48 10.47 -13.65 8.16
CA LEU A 48 9.58 -12.50 8.17
C LEU A 48 8.14 -12.91 7.81
N PRO A 49 7.12 -12.17 8.32
CA PRO A 49 7.23 -11.26 9.46
C PRO A 49 7.43 -12.03 10.77
N GLU A 50 8.12 -11.41 11.73
CA GLU A 50 8.40 -11.99 13.04
C GLU A 50 7.11 -12.41 13.79
N SER A 51 6.03 -11.65 13.61
CA SER A 51 4.73 -11.89 14.24
C SER A 51 4.06 -13.23 13.88
N ILE A 52 4.48 -13.89 12.79
CA ILE A 52 3.96 -15.22 12.42
C ILE A 52 4.82 -16.35 12.99
N GLN A 53 6.03 -16.03 13.47
CA GLN A 53 6.98 -16.99 14.03
C GLN A 53 7.30 -18.14 13.05
N GLY A 54 7.60 -17.79 11.78
CA GLY A 54 7.82 -18.77 10.71
C GLY A 54 8.85 -19.84 11.07
N GLY A 55 10.02 -19.45 11.59
CA GLY A 55 11.06 -20.41 12.00
C GLY A 55 10.66 -21.31 13.17
N GLU A 56 9.81 -20.85 14.08
CA GLU A 56 9.28 -21.70 15.17
C GLU A 56 8.29 -22.74 14.62
N ARG A 57 7.44 -22.35 13.66
CA ARG A 57 6.49 -23.26 12.99
C ARG A 57 7.19 -24.33 12.16
N GLU A 58 8.25 -23.95 11.45
CA GLU A 58 9.07 -24.91 10.70
C GLU A 58 9.76 -25.89 11.68
N ARG A 59 10.31 -25.40 12.79
CA ARG A 59 10.87 -26.27 13.86
C ARG A 59 9.82 -27.21 14.44
N GLU A 60 8.61 -26.71 14.74
CA GLU A 60 7.50 -27.54 15.22
C GLU A 60 7.17 -28.65 14.22
N TRP A 61 7.14 -28.34 12.91
CA TRP A 61 6.95 -29.33 11.87
C TRP A 61 8.07 -30.37 11.83
N LEU A 62 9.34 -29.92 11.81
CA LEU A 62 10.52 -30.80 11.80
C LEU A 62 10.60 -31.70 13.04
N THR A 63 10.07 -31.25 14.19
CA THR A 63 10.05 -32.04 15.42
C THR A 63 9.07 -33.22 15.33
N ASN A 64 7.93 -33.00 14.66
CA ASN A 64 6.82 -33.95 14.61
C ASN A 64 6.81 -34.82 13.34
N MET A 65 7.54 -34.42 12.29
CA MET A 65 7.58 -35.19 11.06
C MET A 65 8.24 -36.55 11.26
N ARG A 66 7.78 -37.53 10.48
CA ARG A 66 8.40 -38.87 10.38
C ARG A 66 9.31 -38.92 9.15
N ASP A 67 9.84 -40.10 8.87
CA ASP A 67 10.58 -40.35 7.63
C ASP A 67 9.81 -39.87 6.40
N TRP A 68 10.54 -39.26 5.47
CA TRP A 68 9.93 -38.60 4.34
C TRP A 68 9.65 -39.63 3.23
N MET A 69 8.36 -39.93 3.02
CA MET A 69 7.92 -40.78 1.92
C MET A 69 8.13 -40.10 0.55
N ILE A 70 9.02 -40.67 -0.26
CA ILE A 70 9.44 -40.10 -1.54
C ILE A 70 8.88 -40.82 -2.76
N SER A 71 8.36 -42.04 -2.64
CA SER A 71 7.75 -42.75 -3.76
C SER A 71 6.30 -42.33 -4.02
N LYS A 72 5.94 -42.31 -5.30
CA LYS A 72 4.58 -42.21 -5.80
C LYS A 72 4.36 -43.22 -6.91
N LYS A 73 3.33 -44.05 -6.75
CA LYS A 73 2.84 -45.00 -7.76
C LYS A 73 2.09 -44.25 -8.88
N ARG A 74 2.82 -43.52 -9.72
CA ARG A 74 2.32 -42.64 -10.80
C ARG A 74 3.17 -42.79 -12.07
N TYR A 75 2.78 -42.06 -13.13
CA TYR A 75 3.44 -42.09 -14.44
C TYR A 75 4.30 -40.86 -14.70
N TRP A 76 3.80 -39.67 -14.35
CA TRP A 76 4.49 -38.40 -14.60
C TRP A 76 5.17 -37.88 -13.34
N GLY A 77 6.49 -37.69 -13.41
CA GLY A 77 7.38 -37.25 -12.34
C GLY A 77 8.82 -37.73 -12.59
N LEU A 78 9.79 -37.22 -11.84
CA LEU A 78 11.16 -37.72 -11.92
C LEU A 78 11.21 -39.20 -11.50
N ALA A 79 11.74 -40.06 -12.35
CA ALA A 79 11.85 -41.49 -12.06
C ALA A 79 12.84 -41.71 -10.91
N LEU A 80 12.45 -42.46 -9.87
CA LEU A 80 13.38 -42.84 -8.81
C LEU A 80 14.48 -43.73 -9.41
N PRO A 81 15.77 -43.37 -9.27
CA PRO A 81 16.85 -44.06 -9.96
C PRO A 81 17.32 -45.30 -9.18
N ILE A 82 16.36 -46.14 -8.78
CA ILE A 82 16.60 -47.30 -7.93
C ILE A 82 16.33 -48.57 -8.73
N TRP A 83 17.36 -49.40 -8.89
CA TRP A 83 17.28 -50.72 -9.53
C TRP A 83 17.28 -51.80 -8.46
N VAL A 84 16.38 -52.77 -8.57
CA VAL A 84 16.16 -53.86 -7.61
C VAL A 84 16.49 -55.19 -8.27
N ASP A 85 17.18 -56.07 -7.54
CA ASP A 85 17.46 -57.45 -7.94
C ASP A 85 16.15 -58.23 -8.10
N GLU A 86 15.96 -58.83 -9.29
CA GLU A 86 14.77 -59.61 -9.61
C GLU A 86 14.66 -60.91 -8.80
N ASP A 87 15.76 -61.37 -8.19
CA ASP A 87 15.74 -62.55 -7.33
C ASP A 87 15.07 -62.23 -5.98
N GLU A 88 13.89 -62.79 -5.78
CA GLU A 88 13.10 -62.65 -4.55
C GLU A 88 13.76 -63.33 -3.34
N SER A 89 14.71 -64.24 -3.55
CA SER A 89 15.46 -64.87 -2.45
C SER A 89 16.46 -63.92 -1.79
N VAL A 90 16.84 -62.82 -2.46
CA VAL A 90 17.67 -61.75 -1.89
C VAL A 90 16.81 -60.92 -0.94
N PRO A 91 17.06 -60.93 0.39
CA PRO A 91 16.23 -60.21 1.35
C PRO A 91 16.32 -58.69 1.20
N TRP A 92 15.27 -57.94 1.55
CA TRP A 92 15.30 -56.47 1.58
C TRP A 92 16.29 -55.87 2.58
N THR A 93 16.73 -56.67 3.56
CA THR A 93 17.79 -56.29 4.51
C THR A 93 19.19 -56.48 3.93
N ASP A 94 19.33 -57.12 2.76
CA ASP A 94 20.61 -57.32 2.11
C ASP A 94 21.00 -56.06 1.32
N PRO A 95 22.20 -55.48 1.54
CA PRO A 95 22.70 -54.35 0.75
C PRO A 95 22.83 -54.64 -0.75
N ALA A 96 22.75 -55.90 -1.19
CA ALA A 96 22.73 -56.29 -2.59
C ALA A 96 21.34 -56.23 -3.24
N LYS A 97 20.26 -56.04 -2.46
CA LYS A 97 18.89 -56.05 -2.99
C LYS A 97 18.62 -54.93 -3.99
N PHE A 98 19.21 -53.74 -3.78
CA PHE A 98 19.02 -52.61 -4.68
C PHE A 98 20.28 -51.78 -4.84
N GLU A 99 20.31 -51.00 -5.92
CA GLU A 99 21.37 -50.08 -6.30
C GLU A 99 20.74 -48.74 -6.70
N VAL A 100 21.39 -47.62 -6.36
CA VAL A 100 20.95 -46.27 -6.72
C VAL A 100 21.91 -45.72 -7.76
N ILE A 101 21.39 -45.33 -8.92
CA ILE A 101 22.18 -44.79 -10.03
C ILE A 101 22.25 -43.26 -9.93
N GLY A 102 23.46 -42.72 -9.81
CA GLY A 102 23.70 -41.30 -9.53
C GLY A 102 23.82 -40.42 -10.77
N SER A 103 24.03 -40.99 -11.96
CA SER A 103 24.17 -40.21 -13.20
C SER A 103 23.77 -40.96 -14.46
N LEU A 104 23.48 -40.22 -15.53
CA LEU A 104 23.23 -40.80 -16.86
C LEU A 104 24.46 -41.53 -17.41
N ALA A 105 25.67 -41.04 -17.10
CA ALA A 105 26.93 -41.67 -17.51
C ALA A 105 27.13 -43.02 -16.82
N GLU A 106 26.87 -43.09 -15.51
CA GLU A 106 26.86 -44.34 -14.75
C GLU A 106 25.81 -45.31 -15.31
N LEU A 107 24.58 -44.84 -15.57
CA LEU A 107 23.53 -45.67 -16.13
C LEU A 107 23.95 -46.28 -17.48
N LYS A 108 24.57 -45.48 -18.36
CA LYS A 108 25.08 -45.94 -19.66
C LYS A 108 26.14 -47.02 -19.50
N GLN A 109 27.07 -46.84 -18.56
CA GLN A 109 28.13 -47.80 -18.28
C GLN A 109 27.59 -49.12 -17.71
N ARG A 110 26.53 -49.06 -16.90
CA ARG A 110 25.96 -50.22 -16.20
C ARG A 110 24.86 -50.95 -16.99
N ALA A 111 24.34 -50.34 -18.04
CA ALA A 111 23.36 -50.96 -18.93
C ALA A 111 23.95 -52.25 -19.56
N LEU A 112 23.13 -53.29 -19.69
CA LEU A 112 23.55 -54.59 -20.22
C LEU A 112 24.20 -54.52 -21.62
N ASP A 113 25.25 -55.33 -21.81
CA ASP A 113 25.98 -55.50 -23.07
C ASP A 113 25.05 -55.88 -24.24
N GLY A 114 24.82 -54.92 -25.16
CA GLY A 114 23.92 -55.04 -26.30
C GLY A 114 22.75 -54.05 -26.31
N GLY A 115 22.70 -53.10 -25.36
CA GLY A 115 21.76 -51.99 -25.39
C GLY A 115 20.36 -52.36 -24.94
N ALA A 116 20.18 -53.46 -24.19
CA ALA A 116 18.87 -53.92 -23.73
C ALA A 116 18.14 -52.81 -22.94
N GLY A 117 17.19 -52.18 -23.62
CA GLY A 117 16.49 -50.98 -23.16
C GLY A 117 17.26 -49.67 -23.26
N TRP A 118 18.58 -49.67 -23.45
CA TRP A 118 19.38 -48.46 -23.68
C TRP A 118 19.12 -47.87 -25.06
N ASP A 119 19.10 -48.68 -26.12
CA ASP A 119 18.87 -48.16 -27.49
C ASP A 119 17.47 -47.55 -27.64
N GLU A 120 16.50 -48.06 -26.87
CA GLU A 120 15.15 -47.50 -26.79
C GLU A 120 15.04 -46.29 -25.86
N PHE A 121 16.03 -46.08 -24.98
CA PHE A 121 16.09 -44.96 -24.05
C PHE A 121 16.93 -43.79 -24.61
N GLU A 122 17.96 -44.09 -25.40
CA GLU A 122 18.86 -43.10 -25.97
C GLU A 122 18.10 -42.11 -26.84
N GLY A 123 18.37 -40.81 -26.65
CA GLY A 123 17.61 -39.73 -27.28
C GLY A 123 16.31 -39.33 -26.56
N HIS A 124 15.92 -40.03 -25.49
CA HIS A 124 14.79 -39.66 -24.64
C HIS A 124 15.24 -39.08 -23.30
N THR A 125 14.35 -38.32 -22.65
CA THR A 125 14.56 -37.86 -21.27
C THR A 125 14.41 -39.04 -20.30
N PRO A 126 15.03 -39.01 -19.09
CA PRO A 126 14.97 -40.06 -18.07
C PRO A 126 13.60 -40.18 -17.37
N HIS A 127 12.52 -40.19 -18.16
CA HIS A 127 11.14 -40.35 -17.72
C HIS A 127 10.59 -41.71 -18.14
N LYS A 128 9.49 -42.12 -17.49
CA LYS A 128 8.67 -43.22 -17.95
C LYS A 128 8.08 -42.89 -19.33
N PRO A 129 7.93 -43.86 -20.25
CA PRO A 129 8.26 -45.28 -20.07
C PRO A 129 9.73 -45.63 -20.40
N TRP A 130 10.51 -44.69 -20.92
CA TRP A 130 11.81 -44.95 -21.54
C TRP A 130 12.83 -45.51 -20.55
N ILE A 131 12.98 -44.86 -19.39
CA ILE A 131 13.94 -45.27 -18.36
C ILE A 131 13.63 -46.66 -17.75
N ASP A 132 12.37 -47.10 -17.80
CA ASP A 132 11.96 -48.41 -17.26
C ASP A 132 12.48 -49.58 -18.09
N LYS A 133 12.84 -49.32 -19.35
CA LYS A 133 13.38 -50.31 -20.26
C LYS A 133 14.82 -50.68 -19.92
N VAL A 134 15.59 -49.75 -19.35
CA VAL A 134 17.02 -49.95 -19.07
C VAL A 134 17.21 -50.99 -17.96
N LYS A 135 17.97 -52.04 -18.28
CA LYS A 135 18.32 -53.12 -17.34
C LYS A 135 19.81 -53.10 -17.03
N ILE A 136 20.17 -53.42 -15.78
CA ILE A 136 21.56 -53.50 -15.31
C ILE A 136 21.81 -54.85 -14.63
N ARG A 137 23.08 -55.20 -14.40
CA ARG A 137 23.45 -56.32 -13.51
C ARG A 137 23.85 -55.83 -12.13
N SER A 138 23.47 -56.61 -11.13
CA SER A 138 24.01 -56.45 -9.78
C SER A 138 25.50 -56.78 -9.78
N PRO A 139 26.37 -55.88 -9.31
CA PRO A 139 27.79 -56.18 -9.18
C PRO A 139 28.06 -57.20 -8.06
N LYS A 140 27.08 -57.40 -7.16
CA LYS A 140 27.21 -58.24 -5.96
C LYS A 140 26.71 -59.67 -6.20
N THR A 141 25.59 -59.84 -6.90
CA THR A 141 24.95 -61.14 -7.15
C THR A 141 25.12 -61.61 -8.60
N GLY A 142 25.39 -60.71 -9.55
CA GLY A 142 25.40 -60.99 -11.00
C GLY A 142 24.00 -61.06 -11.63
N ASN A 143 22.94 -61.01 -10.81
CA ASN A 143 21.55 -61.09 -11.23
C ASN A 143 21.12 -59.87 -12.04
N LEU A 144 20.01 -60.04 -12.76
CA LEU A 144 19.34 -58.95 -13.47
C LEU A 144 18.67 -58.00 -12.47
N MET A 145 18.78 -56.70 -12.71
CA MET A 145 18.08 -55.70 -11.92
C MET A 145 17.17 -54.82 -12.79
N THR A 146 16.03 -54.43 -12.24
CA THR A 146 15.05 -53.55 -12.89
C THR A 146 14.76 -52.32 -12.05
N ARG A 147 14.48 -51.19 -12.72
CA ARG A 147 14.07 -49.99 -12.02
C ARG A 147 12.73 -50.21 -11.30
N VAL A 148 12.61 -49.71 -10.07
CA VAL A 148 11.31 -49.57 -9.40
C VAL A 148 10.34 -48.79 -10.29
N GLN A 149 9.04 -49.09 -10.23
CA GLN A 149 8.07 -48.41 -11.09
C GLN A 149 7.70 -47.00 -10.60
N ASP A 150 8.10 -46.65 -9.38
CA ASP A 150 7.72 -45.41 -8.71
C ASP A 150 8.43 -44.19 -9.31
N VAL A 151 7.74 -43.06 -9.25
CA VAL A 151 8.32 -41.73 -9.47
C VAL A 151 8.45 -41.00 -8.14
N GLY A 152 9.29 -39.98 -8.10
CA GLY A 152 9.50 -39.13 -6.94
C GLY A 152 8.25 -38.34 -6.56
N ASN A 153 8.14 -38.05 -5.27
CA ASN A 153 7.25 -37.04 -4.73
C ASN A 153 7.65 -35.68 -5.35
N PRO A 154 6.70 -34.87 -5.87
CA PRO A 154 7.02 -33.59 -6.51
C PRO A 154 7.77 -32.60 -5.59
N TRP A 155 7.67 -32.76 -4.27
CA TRP A 155 8.46 -31.95 -3.35
C TRP A 155 9.95 -32.28 -3.39
N LEU A 156 10.35 -33.49 -3.78
CA LEU A 156 11.74 -33.85 -4.03
C LEU A 156 12.31 -32.96 -5.14
N ASP A 157 11.57 -32.82 -6.24
CA ASP A 157 11.92 -32.00 -7.40
C ASP A 157 11.99 -30.52 -7.01
N ALA A 158 11.00 -30.04 -6.24
CA ALA A 158 10.95 -28.65 -5.79
C ALA A 158 12.08 -28.28 -4.82
N GLY A 159 12.57 -29.24 -4.03
CA GLY A 159 13.67 -29.06 -3.08
C GLY A 159 15.04 -28.93 -3.74
N ILE A 160 15.22 -29.50 -4.93
CA ILE A 160 16.50 -29.44 -5.65
C ILE A 160 16.60 -28.26 -6.61
N VAL A 161 15.56 -27.42 -6.74
CA VAL A 161 15.54 -26.26 -7.64
C VAL A 161 16.78 -25.38 -7.52
N PRO A 162 17.29 -25.04 -6.31
CA PRO A 162 18.51 -24.23 -6.19
C PRO A 162 19.75 -24.88 -6.80
N PHE A 163 19.77 -26.20 -6.98
CA PHE A 163 20.88 -26.96 -7.52
C PHE A 163 20.68 -27.28 -9.01
N SER A 164 19.47 -27.70 -9.39
CA SER A 164 19.16 -28.18 -10.73
C SER A 164 19.09 -27.06 -11.77
N THR A 165 18.64 -25.86 -11.39
CA THR A 165 18.46 -24.73 -12.32
C THR A 165 19.71 -23.89 -12.54
N LEU A 166 20.63 -23.88 -11.56
CA LEU A 166 21.87 -23.09 -11.60
C LEU A 166 23.10 -23.91 -12.05
N GLY A 167 22.88 -25.14 -12.51
CA GLY A 167 23.94 -25.98 -13.04
C GLY A 167 24.93 -26.47 -11.99
N PHE A 168 24.47 -26.83 -10.79
CA PHE A 168 25.34 -27.30 -9.69
C PHE A 168 26.40 -28.33 -10.13
N ASN A 169 26.03 -29.30 -10.96
CA ASN A 169 26.94 -30.35 -11.44
C ASN A 169 27.83 -29.94 -12.63
N THR A 170 27.53 -28.85 -13.33
CA THR A 170 28.18 -28.48 -14.60
C THR A 170 28.85 -27.10 -14.59
N HIS A 171 28.37 -26.20 -13.75
CA HIS A 171 28.79 -24.81 -13.61
C HIS A 171 28.80 -24.40 -12.12
N PRO A 172 29.63 -25.04 -11.28
CA PRO A 172 29.64 -24.80 -9.83
C PRO A 172 29.93 -23.34 -9.46
N ASP A 173 30.76 -22.63 -10.23
CA ASP A 173 31.04 -21.20 -10.01
C ASP A 173 29.79 -20.32 -10.19
N LEU A 174 28.94 -20.66 -11.17
CA LEU A 174 27.68 -19.96 -11.40
C LEU A 174 26.69 -20.23 -10.27
N TRP A 175 26.60 -21.48 -9.83
CA TRP A 175 25.78 -21.85 -8.67
C TRP A 175 26.23 -21.10 -7.42
N GLN A 176 27.53 -21.09 -7.11
CA GLN A 176 28.08 -20.44 -5.93
C GLN A 176 27.84 -18.91 -5.93
N LYS A 177 27.75 -18.29 -7.11
CA LYS A 177 27.43 -16.86 -7.22
C LYS A 177 26.00 -16.54 -6.74
N TRP A 178 25.05 -17.42 -6.99
CA TRP A 178 23.62 -17.16 -6.77
C TRP A 178 23.01 -17.95 -5.61
N PHE A 179 23.76 -18.90 -5.04
CA PHE A 179 23.39 -19.66 -3.85
C PHE A 179 24.17 -19.14 -2.62
N PRO A 180 23.50 -18.85 -1.48
CA PRO A 180 22.06 -18.95 -1.26
C PRO A 180 21.27 -17.76 -1.80
N ALA A 181 19.98 -17.97 -2.11
CA ALA A 181 19.09 -16.89 -2.56
C ALA A 181 18.93 -15.82 -1.46
N ASP A 182 18.90 -14.54 -1.81
CA ASP A 182 18.75 -13.46 -0.81
C ASP A 182 17.36 -13.41 -0.18
N LEU A 183 16.31 -13.59 -0.99
CA LEU A 183 14.90 -13.54 -0.57
C LEU A 183 14.11 -14.68 -1.21
N VAL A 184 13.28 -15.34 -0.40
CA VAL A 184 12.17 -16.17 -0.83
C VAL A 184 10.87 -15.58 -0.28
N THR A 185 9.82 -15.52 -1.10
CA THR A 185 8.49 -15.09 -0.65
C THR A 185 7.42 -16.09 -1.09
N GLU A 186 6.64 -16.59 -0.14
CA GLU A 186 5.63 -17.61 -0.40
C GLU A 186 4.52 -17.62 0.66
N CYS A 187 3.41 -18.27 0.34
CA CYS A 187 2.29 -18.41 1.26
C CYS A 187 2.65 -19.35 2.44
N PHE A 188 2.53 -18.87 3.68
CA PHE A 188 2.83 -19.67 4.86
C PHE A 188 1.90 -20.90 5.01
N PRO A 189 0.57 -20.75 4.91
CA PRO A 189 -0.34 -21.90 4.87
C PRO A 189 0.04 -22.93 3.79
N GLY A 190 0.47 -24.10 4.25
CA GLY A 190 0.79 -25.25 3.40
C GLY A 190 2.28 -25.43 3.11
N GLN A 191 3.08 -24.37 3.03
CA GLN A 191 4.47 -24.49 2.55
C GLN A 191 5.45 -25.10 3.57
N PHE A 192 5.20 -24.93 4.87
CA PHE A 192 5.96 -25.62 5.93
C PHE A 192 5.97 -27.15 5.72
N ARG A 193 4.85 -27.72 5.25
CA ARG A 193 4.68 -29.15 5.04
C ARG A 193 5.08 -29.63 3.65
N ASN A 194 5.58 -28.72 2.82
CA ASN A 194 5.74 -28.91 1.39
C ASN A 194 7.11 -28.37 0.93
N TRP A 195 7.18 -27.12 0.48
CA TRP A 195 8.38 -26.61 -0.18
C TRP A 195 9.51 -26.25 0.78
N PHE A 196 9.20 -25.65 1.94
CA PHE A 196 10.24 -25.13 2.85
C PHE A 196 11.10 -26.25 3.43
N TYR A 197 10.50 -27.25 4.11
CA TYR A 197 11.26 -28.37 4.63
C TYR A 197 12.01 -29.12 3.52
N SER A 198 11.48 -29.17 2.31
CA SER A 198 12.14 -29.83 1.19
C SER A 198 13.43 -29.11 0.78
N LEU A 199 13.37 -27.78 0.61
CA LEU A 199 14.56 -26.95 0.34
C LEU A 199 15.58 -27.06 1.46
N LEU A 200 15.12 -26.97 2.72
CA LEU A 200 15.97 -27.06 3.90
C LEU A 200 16.66 -28.43 4.00
N SER A 201 15.91 -29.51 3.77
CA SER A 201 16.44 -30.88 3.78
C SER A 201 17.49 -31.05 2.69
N MET A 202 17.17 -30.67 1.44
CA MET A 202 18.10 -30.79 0.32
C MET A 202 19.36 -29.98 0.55
N ALA A 203 19.24 -28.73 0.97
CA ALA A 203 20.40 -27.88 1.20
C ALA A 203 21.28 -28.37 2.37
N THR A 204 20.66 -28.85 3.44
CA THR A 204 21.38 -29.43 4.59
C THR A 204 22.15 -30.69 4.17
N MET A 205 21.54 -31.58 3.38
CA MET A 205 22.19 -32.80 2.87
C MET A 205 23.34 -32.47 1.90
N MET A 206 23.09 -31.55 0.96
CA MET A 206 24.08 -31.17 -0.06
C MET A 206 25.26 -30.39 0.54
N GLY A 207 25.09 -29.75 1.70
CA GLY A 207 26.16 -29.12 2.48
C GLY A 207 26.63 -29.96 3.66
N SER A 208 26.51 -31.30 3.60
CA SER A 208 26.88 -32.21 4.70
C SER A 208 28.37 -32.16 5.08
N ASP A 209 29.23 -31.71 4.16
CA ASP A 209 30.66 -31.48 4.40
C ASP A 209 30.94 -30.21 5.23
N LYS A 210 29.96 -29.32 5.37
CA LYS A 210 30.07 -28.08 6.13
C LYS A 210 29.59 -28.27 7.57
N SER A 211 30.27 -27.63 8.51
CA SER A 211 29.87 -27.66 9.93
C SER A 211 28.97 -26.49 10.33
N ASP A 212 29.10 -25.34 9.65
CA ASP A 212 28.34 -24.14 9.96
C ASP A 212 26.96 -24.16 9.26
N PRO A 213 25.83 -24.11 10.01
CA PRO A 213 24.50 -24.01 9.43
C PRO A 213 24.29 -22.81 8.50
N GLU A 214 25.01 -21.70 8.74
CA GLU A 214 24.94 -20.50 7.89
C GLU A 214 25.36 -20.78 6.44
N GLU A 215 26.28 -21.73 6.24
CA GLU A 215 26.77 -22.10 4.92
C GLU A 215 25.89 -23.14 4.20
N LYS A 216 24.88 -23.67 4.88
CA LYS A 216 23.93 -24.68 4.37
C LYS A 216 22.56 -24.12 4.01
N LYS A 217 22.26 -22.86 4.37
CA LYS A 217 20.93 -22.29 4.12
C LYS A 217 20.62 -22.21 2.62
N PRO A 218 19.41 -22.60 2.17
CA PRO A 218 19.00 -22.41 0.77
C PRO A 218 18.68 -20.95 0.42
N PHE A 219 18.35 -20.15 1.43
CA PHE A 219 18.01 -18.73 1.31
C PHE A 219 18.40 -17.97 2.58
N LYS A 220 18.69 -16.67 2.47
CA LYS A 220 19.07 -15.80 3.60
C LYS A 220 17.83 -15.31 4.35
N THR A 221 16.82 -14.86 3.62
CA THR A 221 15.57 -14.32 4.17
C THR A 221 14.37 -15.02 3.55
N LEU A 222 13.37 -15.35 4.37
CA LEU A 222 12.07 -15.83 3.92
C LEU A 222 10.96 -14.90 4.42
N LEU A 223 10.28 -14.25 3.50
CA LEU A 223 9.08 -13.43 3.74
C LEU A 223 7.84 -14.27 3.46
N GLY A 224 7.19 -14.79 4.49
CA GLY A 224 5.94 -15.52 4.32
C GLY A 224 4.72 -14.62 4.39
N HIS A 225 3.70 -14.92 3.58
CA HIS A 225 2.43 -14.20 3.58
C HIS A 225 1.22 -15.11 3.80
N ARG A 226 0.09 -14.51 4.15
CA ARG A 226 -1.20 -15.18 4.33
C ARG A 226 -1.97 -15.33 3.01
N LEU A 227 -3.17 -15.89 3.10
CA LEU A 227 -4.02 -16.20 1.94
C LEU A 227 -4.69 -14.95 1.38
N VAL A 228 -5.03 -15.01 0.10
CA VAL A 228 -5.94 -14.05 -0.54
C VAL A 228 -7.37 -14.54 -0.40
N MET A 229 -8.24 -13.68 0.11
CA MET A 229 -9.67 -13.92 0.30
C MET A 229 -10.47 -12.90 -0.49
N ASN A 230 -11.76 -13.19 -0.68
CA ASN A 230 -12.67 -12.19 -1.20
C ASN A 230 -12.84 -11.03 -0.20
N GLU A 231 -13.51 -9.96 -0.63
CA GLU A 231 -13.68 -8.75 0.17
C GLU A 231 -14.40 -9.00 1.52
N ALA A 232 -15.37 -9.90 1.55
CA ALA A 232 -16.08 -10.33 2.76
C ALA A 232 -15.29 -11.34 3.62
N GLY A 233 -14.08 -11.69 3.21
CA GLY A 233 -13.18 -12.59 3.90
C GLY A 233 -13.45 -14.08 3.74
N LYS A 234 -14.23 -14.46 2.71
CA LYS A 234 -14.46 -15.86 2.35
C LYS A 234 -13.40 -16.34 1.35
N PRO A 235 -13.05 -17.63 1.38
CA PRO A 235 -12.23 -18.25 0.33
C PRO A 235 -12.86 -18.08 -1.05
N MET A 236 -12.01 -18.07 -2.07
CA MET A 236 -12.40 -18.01 -3.47
C MET A 236 -12.20 -19.37 -4.13
N HIS A 237 -13.23 -19.92 -4.77
CA HIS A 237 -13.18 -21.25 -5.37
C HIS A 237 -13.55 -21.25 -6.86
N LYS A 238 -12.89 -22.11 -7.64
CA LYS A 238 -13.24 -22.33 -9.05
C LYS A 238 -14.62 -22.98 -9.19
N SER A 239 -14.97 -23.88 -8.25
CA SER A 239 -16.19 -24.69 -8.31
C SER A 239 -17.49 -23.91 -8.09
N ASP A 240 -17.45 -22.83 -7.30
CA ASP A 240 -18.61 -21.95 -7.07
C ASP A 240 -18.56 -20.65 -7.88
N GLY A 241 -17.57 -20.54 -8.79
CA GLY A 241 -17.40 -19.38 -9.66
C GLY A 241 -16.88 -18.11 -8.99
N THR A 242 -16.55 -18.15 -7.69
CA THR A 242 -16.10 -16.97 -6.92
C THR A 242 -14.61 -16.65 -7.08
N ALA A 243 -13.82 -17.56 -7.65
CA ALA A 243 -12.43 -17.33 -8.05
C ALA A 243 -12.31 -16.15 -9.01
N ILE A 244 -11.62 -15.09 -8.57
CA ILE A 244 -11.26 -13.94 -9.41
C ILE A 244 -10.10 -14.34 -10.30
N TRP A 245 -10.29 -14.24 -11.62
CA TRP A 245 -9.24 -14.50 -12.60
C TRP A 245 -8.35 -13.28 -12.76
N PHE A 246 -7.07 -13.52 -13.06
CA PHE A 246 -6.10 -12.44 -13.17
C PHE A 246 -6.48 -11.44 -14.25
N GLU A 247 -6.93 -11.89 -15.42
CA GLU A 247 -7.30 -11.04 -16.55
C GLU A 247 -8.49 -10.16 -16.22
N GLU A 248 -9.48 -10.72 -15.51
CA GLU A 248 -10.64 -9.97 -15.04
C GLU A 248 -10.24 -8.86 -14.07
N ALA A 249 -9.36 -9.17 -13.12
CA ALA A 249 -8.85 -8.20 -12.17
C ALA A 249 -7.96 -7.16 -12.85
N ALA A 250 -7.03 -7.56 -13.71
CA ALA A 250 -6.10 -6.67 -14.38
C ALA A 250 -6.83 -5.60 -15.21
N GLU A 251 -7.84 -6.01 -15.98
CA GLU A 251 -8.59 -5.09 -16.87
C GLU A 251 -9.61 -4.22 -16.13
N GLN A 252 -10.23 -4.71 -15.05
CA GLN A 252 -11.29 -3.97 -14.33
C GLN A 252 -10.76 -3.18 -13.13
N ILE A 253 -9.70 -3.64 -12.47
CA ILE A 253 -9.12 -3.03 -11.26
C ILE A 253 -7.84 -2.23 -11.59
N GLY A 254 -7.05 -2.72 -12.56
CA GLY A 254 -5.74 -2.17 -12.91
C GLY A 254 -4.59 -2.78 -12.10
N VAL A 255 -3.54 -3.18 -12.80
CA VAL A 255 -2.39 -3.92 -12.23
C VAL A 255 -1.60 -3.12 -11.18
N ASP A 256 -1.41 -1.82 -11.35
CA ASP A 256 -0.71 -0.99 -10.35
C ASP A 256 -1.52 -0.84 -9.06
N THR A 257 -2.85 -0.73 -9.18
CA THR A 257 -3.75 -0.77 -8.01
C THR A 257 -3.61 -2.09 -7.27
N MET A 258 -3.62 -3.21 -8.01
CA MET A 258 -3.45 -4.54 -7.42
C MET A 258 -2.08 -4.65 -6.72
N ARG A 259 -0.99 -4.31 -7.40
CA ARG A 259 0.36 -4.35 -6.80
C ARG A 259 0.42 -3.55 -5.51
N TRP A 260 -0.11 -2.33 -5.52
CA TRP A 260 -0.17 -1.50 -4.32
C TRP A 260 -0.94 -2.18 -3.17
N MET A 261 -2.09 -2.80 -3.46
CA MET A 261 -2.85 -3.55 -2.45
C MET A 261 -2.07 -4.70 -1.83
N TYR A 262 -1.31 -5.45 -2.64
CA TYR A 262 -0.47 -6.54 -2.12
C TYR A 262 0.71 -6.00 -1.30
N LEU A 263 1.34 -4.91 -1.76
CA LEU A 263 2.51 -4.32 -1.10
C LEU A 263 2.16 -3.62 0.22
N GLN A 264 0.99 -2.97 0.32
CA GLN A 264 0.55 -2.28 1.54
C GLN A 264 0.04 -3.24 2.62
N GLN A 265 -0.28 -4.48 2.26
CA GLN A 265 -0.91 -5.44 3.15
C GLN A 265 0.07 -5.93 4.22
N ASN A 266 -0.40 -6.01 5.47
CA ASN A 266 0.35 -6.75 6.50
C ASN A 266 0.41 -8.24 6.09
N PRO A 267 1.59 -8.81 5.80
CA PRO A 267 1.72 -10.19 5.35
C PRO A 267 1.22 -11.22 6.38
N ALA A 268 1.09 -10.84 7.65
CA ALA A 268 0.50 -11.65 8.72
C ALA A 268 -1.03 -11.73 8.72
N SER A 269 -1.69 -11.01 7.82
CA SER A 269 -3.15 -11.01 7.70
C SER A 269 -3.58 -11.43 6.30
N ASP A 270 -4.71 -12.14 6.20
CA ASP A 270 -5.29 -12.49 4.91
C ASP A 270 -5.60 -11.22 4.10
N LEU A 271 -5.20 -11.19 2.83
CA LEU A 271 -5.49 -10.07 1.93
C LEU A 271 -6.98 -10.10 1.55
N ARG A 272 -7.67 -8.97 1.72
CA ARG A 272 -9.04 -8.77 1.21
C ARG A 272 -8.95 -8.15 -0.18
N PHE A 273 -9.25 -8.94 -1.22
CA PHE A 273 -9.00 -8.51 -2.59
C PHE A 273 -10.23 -7.88 -3.25
N GLY A 274 -11.30 -8.64 -3.47
CA GLY A 274 -12.48 -8.16 -4.19
C GLY A 274 -13.56 -9.23 -4.27
N THR A 275 -14.59 -8.98 -5.08
CA THR A 275 -15.70 -9.89 -5.32
C THR A 275 -15.90 -10.07 -6.83
N ARG A 276 -15.88 -11.31 -7.29
CA ARG A 276 -16.35 -11.69 -8.63
C ARG A 276 -17.85 -11.94 -8.58
N HIS A 277 -18.59 -11.44 -9.56
CA HIS A 277 -20.04 -11.63 -9.67
C HIS A 277 -20.36 -12.64 -10.78
N PRO A 278 -20.54 -13.94 -10.47
CA PRO A 278 -20.61 -14.98 -11.50
C PRO A 278 -21.79 -14.83 -12.46
N ASP A 279 -22.85 -14.17 -11.98
CA ASP A 279 -24.10 -13.94 -12.71
C ASP A 279 -24.08 -12.66 -13.57
N GLN A 280 -22.95 -11.95 -13.61
CA GLN A 280 -22.80 -10.67 -14.33
C GLN A 280 -21.66 -10.76 -15.35
N PRO A 281 -21.90 -11.34 -16.54
CA PRO A 281 -20.90 -11.44 -17.59
C PRO A 281 -20.54 -10.08 -18.17
N VAL A 282 -19.26 -9.93 -18.52
CA VAL A 282 -18.70 -8.71 -19.13
C VAL A 282 -17.78 -9.08 -20.28
N THR A 283 -17.64 -8.18 -21.25
CA THR A 283 -16.60 -8.28 -22.29
C THR A 283 -15.44 -7.37 -21.90
N LEU A 284 -14.27 -7.97 -21.63
CA LEU A 284 -13.06 -7.23 -21.31
C LEU A 284 -12.41 -6.70 -22.58
N GLN A 285 -11.84 -5.49 -22.51
CA GLN A 285 -11.05 -4.92 -23.60
C GLN A 285 -9.58 -5.20 -23.31
N THR A 286 -8.97 -6.14 -24.03
CA THR A 286 -7.57 -6.51 -23.82
C THR A 286 -6.70 -5.99 -24.97
N PRO A 287 -5.36 -5.97 -24.81
CA PRO A 287 -4.45 -5.66 -25.92
C PRO A 287 -4.62 -6.56 -27.15
N ASN A 288 -5.16 -7.77 -26.99
CA ASN A 288 -5.42 -8.72 -28.08
C ASN A 288 -6.85 -8.61 -28.65
N GLY A 289 -7.60 -7.59 -28.25
CA GLY A 289 -8.99 -7.36 -28.63
C GLY A 289 -9.99 -7.71 -27.51
N PRO A 290 -11.29 -7.52 -27.77
CA PRO A 290 -12.34 -7.85 -26.83
C PRO A 290 -12.39 -9.35 -26.55
N THR A 291 -12.52 -9.74 -25.28
CA THR A 291 -12.73 -11.14 -24.87
C THR A 291 -13.90 -11.26 -23.90
N ASP A 292 -14.71 -12.30 -24.07
CA ASP A 292 -15.78 -12.71 -23.15
C ASP A 292 -15.43 -13.98 -22.36
N ARG A 293 -14.18 -14.46 -22.49
CA ARG A 293 -13.65 -15.65 -21.83
C ARG A 293 -12.24 -15.44 -21.28
N THR A 294 -12.00 -16.09 -20.15
CA THR A 294 -10.69 -16.23 -19.52
C THR A 294 -9.82 -17.23 -20.29
N ILE A 295 -8.53 -17.30 -19.96
CA ILE A 295 -7.59 -18.27 -20.57
C ILE A 295 -7.96 -19.73 -20.28
N ASP A 296 -8.58 -20.00 -19.12
CA ASP A 296 -9.11 -21.32 -18.74
C ASP A 296 -10.48 -21.62 -19.39
N GLY A 297 -10.95 -20.74 -20.30
CA GLY A 297 -12.14 -20.95 -21.11
C GLY A 297 -13.45 -20.71 -20.37
N VAL A 298 -13.46 -20.13 -19.16
CA VAL A 298 -14.71 -19.73 -18.47
C VAL A 298 -15.11 -18.30 -18.81
N PRO A 299 -16.41 -17.94 -18.79
CA PRO A 299 -16.88 -16.59 -19.10
C PRO A 299 -16.24 -15.52 -18.20
N THR A 300 -15.86 -14.37 -18.76
CA THR A 300 -15.39 -13.22 -17.99
C THR A 300 -16.55 -12.51 -17.31
N ASN A 301 -16.39 -12.18 -16.04
CA ASN A 301 -17.44 -11.61 -15.20
C ASN A 301 -17.00 -10.30 -14.52
N LEU A 302 -18.00 -9.53 -14.07
CA LEU A 302 -17.78 -8.30 -13.33
C LEU A 302 -16.98 -8.59 -12.05
N VAL A 303 -15.94 -7.80 -11.83
CA VAL A 303 -15.16 -7.81 -10.58
C VAL A 303 -15.26 -6.43 -9.92
N THR A 304 -15.69 -6.41 -8.66
CA THR A 304 -15.73 -5.19 -7.82
C THR A 304 -14.75 -5.32 -6.66
N SER A 305 -14.19 -4.20 -6.19
CA SER A 305 -13.30 -4.21 -5.04
C SER A 305 -13.28 -2.84 -4.35
N THR A 306 -13.94 -2.76 -3.19
CA THR A 306 -13.86 -1.54 -2.35
C THR A 306 -12.43 -1.25 -1.90
N PRO A 307 -11.62 -2.25 -1.46
CA PRO A 307 -10.22 -2.00 -1.11
C PRO A 307 -9.39 -1.42 -2.27
N ALA A 308 -9.65 -1.84 -3.50
CA ALA A 308 -9.00 -1.28 -4.68
C ALA A 308 -9.50 0.14 -5.00
N ASP A 309 -10.80 0.41 -4.85
CA ASP A 309 -11.37 1.74 -5.00
C ASP A 309 -10.76 2.74 -4.01
N GLU A 310 -10.60 2.32 -2.74
CA GLU A 310 -9.94 3.12 -1.71
C GLU A 310 -8.48 3.38 -2.07
N THR A 311 -7.75 2.35 -2.51
CA THR A 311 -6.37 2.49 -2.97
C THR A 311 -6.25 3.49 -4.11
N ARG A 312 -7.11 3.41 -5.13
CA ARG A 312 -7.16 4.40 -6.22
C ARG A 312 -7.44 5.80 -5.71
N ARG A 313 -8.44 5.96 -4.85
CA ARG A 313 -8.88 7.26 -4.32
C ARG A 313 -7.80 7.93 -3.48
N MET A 314 -7.08 7.17 -2.67
CA MET A 314 -6.09 7.71 -1.73
C MET A 314 -4.71 7.89 -2.34
N VAL A 315 -4.34 7.11 -3.37
CA VAL A 315 -2.96 7.06 -3.87
C VAL A 315 -2.88 7.41 -5.35
N LEU A 316 -3.44 6.57 -6.22
CA LEU A 316 -3.23 6.70 -7.67
C LEU A 316 -3.86 7.99 -8.24
N ILE A 317 -5.09 8.31 -7.83
CA ILE A 317 -5.80 9.51 -8.30
C ILE A 317 -5.10 10.80 -7.82
N PRO A 318 -4.76 10.97 -6.53
CA PRO A 318 -4.00 12.14 -6.07
C PRO A 318 -2.63 12.29 -6.74
N LEU A 319 -1.90 11.19 -6.95
CA LEU A 319 -0.62 11.20 -7.67
C LEU A 319 -0.80 11.65 -9.12
N TRP A 320 -1.75 11.04 -9.84
CA TRP A 320 -2.04 11.40 -11.23
C TRP A 320 -2.52 12.85 -11.36
N ASN A 321 -3.37 13.31 -10.45
CA ASN A 321 -3.85 14.70 -10.45
C ASN A 321 -2.71 15.69 -10.18
N SER A 322 -1.74 15.33 -9.35
CA SER A 322 -0.54 16.15 -9.08
C SER A 322 0.34 16.26 -10.32
N TYR A 323 0.56 15.15 -11.00
CA TYR A 323 1.27 15.09 -12.28
C TYR A 323 0.54 15.87 -13.39
N ALA A 324 -0.76 15.64 -13.56
CA ALA A 324 -1.57 16.31 -14.58
C ALA A 324 -1.66 17.82 -14.32
N PHE A 325 -1.76 18.23 -13.05
CA PHE A 325 -1.66 19.64 -12.65
C PHE A 325 -0.35 20.23 -13.18
N PHE A 326 0.80 19.64 -12.84
CA PHE A 326 2.10 20.14 -13.29
C PHE A 326 2.17 20.24 -14.82
N VAL A 327 1.85 19.16 -15.54
CA VAL A 327 1.95 19.10 -17.01
C VAL A 327 1.12 20.19 -17.68
N ASN A 328 -0.12 20.41 -17.22
CA ASN A 328 -1.01 21.40 -17.81
C ASN A 328 -0.46 22.83 -17.67
N TYR A 329 -0.03 23.22 -16.47
CA TYR A 329 0.50 24.58 -16.27
C TYR A 329 1.90 24.74 -16.86
N ALA A 330 2.75 23.73 -16.75
CA ALA A 330 4.09 23.75 -17.32
C ALA A 330 4.05 23.90 -18.85
N ARG A 331 3.05 23.30 -19.51
CA ARG A 331 2.82 23.54 -20.95
C ARG A 331 2.40 24.97 -21.23
N LEU A 332 1.40 25.49 -20.51
CA LEU A 332 0.88 26.84 -20.71
C LEU A 332 1.95 27.92 -20.52
N ASP A 333 2.83 27.73 -19.53
CA ASP A 333 3.93 28.66 -19.27
C ASP A 333 5.22 28.34 -20.04
N GLU A 334 5.23 27.29 -20.87
CA GLU A 334 6.41 26.81 -21.60
C GLU A 334 7.62 26.62 -20.67
N PHE A 335 7.41 25.91 -19.56
CA PHE A 335 8.45 25.64 -18.57
C PHE A 335 9.65 24.93 -19.21
N ASP A 336 10.85 25.46 -19.00
CA ASP A 336 12.10 24.85 -19.42
C ASP A 336 12.80 24.19 -18.21
N PRO A 337 12.85 22.85 -18.14
CA PRO A 337 13.51 22.14 -17.05
C PRO A 337 15.05 22.31 -17.07
N THR A 338 15.62 22.86 -18.14
CA THR A 338 17.07 23.13 -18.29
C THR A 338 17.47 24.55 -17.89
N ALA A 339 16.49 25.41 -17.57
CA ALA A 339 16.75 26.77 -17.12
C ALA A 339 17.58 26.79 -15.81
N PRO A 340 18.38 27.85 -15.56
CA PRO A 340 19.16 27.98 -14.34
C PRO A 340 18.33 27.79 -13.07
N LEU A 341 18.82 26.95 -12.16
CA LEU A 341 18.11 26.64 -10.92
C LEU A 341 18.08 27.83 -9.98
N VAL A 342 16.89 28.14 -9.44
CA VAL A 342 16.74 29.05 -8.30
C VAL A 342 17.32 28.33 -7.07
N PRO A 343 18.32 28.91 -6.37
CA PRO A 343 18.92 28.27 -5.20
C PRO A 343 17.88 27.90 -4.15
N VAL A 344 17.93 26.67 -3.61
CA VAL A 344 16.94 26.18 -2.64
C VAL A 344 16.84 27.09 -1.41
N ALA A 345 17.96 27.61 -0.91
CA ALA A 345 18.00 28.55 0.21
C ALA A 345 17.23 29.87 -0.06
N SER A 346 17.06 30.25 -1.32
CA SER A 346 16.33 31.43 -1.76
C SER A 346 14.86 31.13 -2.08
N ARG A 347 14.43 29.87 -2.04
CA ARG A 347 13.03 29.49 -2.30
C ARG A 347 12.16 29.72 -1.05
N PRO A 348 10.85 29.98 -1.24
CA PRO A 348 9.90 30.04 -0.14
C PRO A 348 9.96 28.82 0.78
N GLU A 349 9.58 29.00 2.04
CA GLU A 349 9.64 27.94 3.05
C GLU A 349 8.85 26.68 2.66
N ILE A 350 7.72 26.84 1.96
CA ILE A 350 6.90 25.71 1.50
C ILE A 350 7.60 24.85 0.43
N ASP A 351 8.46 25.44 -0.39
CA ASP A 351 9.27 24.73 -1.38
C ASP A 351 10.42 23.98 -0.70
N ARG A 352 11.10 24.64 0.24
CA ARG A 352 12.13 24.00 1.07
C ARG A 352 11.56 22.84 1.88
N TRP A 353 10.35 23.00 2.41
CA TRP A 353 9.67 21.94 3.16
C TRP A 353 9.38 20.72 2.30
N ILE A 354 8.75 20.85 1.12
CA ILE A 354 8.41 19.67 0.31
C ILE A 354 9.68 18.95 -0.18
N LEU A 355 10.77 19.67 -0.44
CA LEU A 355 12.06 19.09 -0.79
C LEU A 355 12.72 18.37 0.40
N SER A 356 12.65 18.95 1.60
CA SER A 356 13.09 18.28 2.83
C SER A 356 12.26 17.02 3.11
N ASN A 357 10.94 17.09 2.96
CA ASN A 357 10.04 15.95 3.12
C ASN A 357 10.30 14.86 2.07
N LEU A 358 10.70 15.23 0.85
CA LEU A 358 11.11 14.29 -0.20
C LEU A 358 12.38 13.52 0.21
N GLN A 359 13.33 14.16 0.91
CA GLN A 359 14.50 13.47 1.44
C GLN A 359 14.14 12.50 2.57
N ALA A 360 13.21 12.90 3.45
CA ALA A 360 12.68 12.02 4.50
C ALA A 360 11.96 10.81 3.90
N LEU A 361 11.13 11.02 2.86
CA LEU A 361 10.50 9.95 2.09
C LEU A 361 11.56 9.01 1.48
N THR A 362 12.55 9.56 0.79
CA THR A 362 13.60 8.79 0.10
C THR A 362 14.37 7.91 1.10
N THR A 363 14.76 8.49 2.24
CA THR A 363 15.44 7.76 3.32
C THR A 363 14.57 6.65 3.88
N GLY A 364 13.30 6.95 4.20
CA GLY A 364 12.38 6.00 4.80
C GLY A 364 11.99 4.86 3.84
N MET A 365 11.75 5.16 2.56
CA MET A 365 11.46 4.15 1.55
C MET A 365 12.65 3.23 1.30
N ARG A 366 13.88 3.77 1.21
CA ARG A 366 15.09 2.95 1.07
C ARG A 366 15.25 2.00 2.25
N ALA A 367 15.18 2.53 3.48
CA ALA A 367 15.27 1.70 4.68
C ALA A 367 14.16 0.62 4.75
N ALA A 368 12.93 0.97 4.37
CA ALA A 368 11.82 0.02 4.35
C ALA A 368 12.00 -1.07 3.30
N LEU A 369 12.45 -0.74 2.08
CA LEU A 369 12.67 -1.70 1.01
C LEU A 369 13.90 -2.58 1.25
N ASP A 370 14.99 -2.02 1.80
CA ASP A 370 16.18 -2.78 2.23
C ASP A 370 15.83 -3.81 3.31
N ASP A 371 14.79 -3.53 4.11
CA ASP A 371 14.28 -4.44 5.14
C ASP A 371 13.11 -5.34 4.68
N TYR A 372 12.78 -5.31 3.38
CA TYR A 372 11.61 -6.00 2.80
C TYR A 372 10.26 -5.62 3.43
N ASN A 373 10.16 -4.45 4.07
CA ASN A 373 8.95 -3.91 4.68
C ASN A 373 8.18 -3.02 3.68
N THR A 374 7.59 -3.67 2.67
CA THR A 374 6.78 -2.97 1.66
C THR A 374 5.56 -2.24 2.23
N PRO A 375 4.89 -2.69 3.31
CA PRO A 375 3.79 -1.93 3.91
C PRO A 375 4.21 -0.55 4.41
N GLU A 376 5.39 -0.45 5.03
CA GLU A 376 5.91 0.83 5.50
C GLU A 376 6.29 1.75 4.33
N ALA A 377 6.91 1.20 3.27
CA ALA A 377 7.18 1.97 2.05
C ALA A 377 5.90 2.54 1.42
N CYS A 378 4.83 1.73 1.33
CA CYS A 378 3.51 2.18 0.89
C CYS A 378 2.94 3.29 1.78
N ARG A 379 3.03 3.13 3.11
CA ARG A 379 2.51 4.11 4.08
C ARG A 379 3.22 5.46 3.93
N LEU A 380 4.55 5.45 3.85
CA LEU A 380 5.36 6.66 3.67
C LEU A 380 5.04 7.36 2.35
N ALA A 381 4.96 6.61 1.25
CA ALA A 381 4.63 7.14 -0.06
C ALA A 381 3.20 7.72 -0.11
N ALA A 382 2.21 7.04 0.46
CA ALA A 382 0.85 7.56 0.54
C ALA A 382 0.77 8.87 1.34
N ALA A 383 1.47 8.95 2.47
CA ALA A 383 1.54 10.18 3.27
C ALA A 383 2.18 11.33 2.49
N PHE A 384 3.29 11.08 1.78
CA PHE A 384 3.92 12.11 0.95
C PHE A 384 3.04 12.54 -0.23
N ILE A 385 2.33 11.61 -0.88
CA ILE A 385 1.39 11.94 -1.96
C ILE A 385 0.26 12.84 -1.45
N ASP A 386 -0.23 12.60 -0.23
CA ASP A 386 -1.19 13.48 0.44
C ASP A 386 -0.59 14.87 0.69
N ASP A 387 0.64 14.96 1.24
CA ASP A 387 1.35 16.22 1.43
C ASP A 387 1.56 16.99 0.11
N LEU A 388 1.96 16.29 -0.95
CA LEU A 388 2.15 16.87 -2.27
C LEU A 388 0.83 17.46 -2.81
N SER A 389 -0.25 16.70 -2.76
CA SER A 389 -1.53 17.07 -3.36
C SER A 389 -2.30 18.08 -2.53
N ASN A 390 -2.50 17.77 -1.25
CA ASN A 390 -3.35 18.53 -0.34
C ASN A 390 -2.64 19.67 0.36
N TRP A 391 -1.31 19.63 0.54
CA TRP A 391 -0.58 20.73 1.19
C TRP A 391 0.21 21.56 0.20
N TYR A 392 1.14 20.97 -0.53
CA TYR A 392 2.04 21.72 -1.40
C TYR A 392 1.29 22.31 -2.61
N ILE A 393 0.66 21.48 -3.44
CA ILE A 393 -0.01 21.95 -4.66
C ILE A 393 -1.17 22.87 -4.32
N ARG A 394 -2.05 22.48 -3.39
CA ARG A 394 -3.24 23.28 -3.00
C ARG A 394 -2.88 24.72 -2.66
N ARG A 395 -1.81 24.92 -1.90
CA ARG A 395 -1.40 26.23 -1.37
C ARG A 395 -0.59 27.04 -2.37
N ASN A 396 0.09 26.37 -3.28
CA ASN A 396 0.89 27.01 -4.32
C ASN A 396 0.14 27.23 -5.64
N ARG A 397 -1.12 26.79 -5.81
CA ARG A 397 -1.89 26.96 -7.07
C ARG A 397 -1.83 28.38 -7.64
N ARG A 398 -1.94 29.40 -6.78
CA ARG A 398 -1.87 30.81 -7.18
C ARG A 398 -0.53 31.19 -7.85
N ARG A 399 0.58 30.56 -7.47
CA ARG A 399 1.90 30.78 -8.09
C ARG A 399 1.92 30.25 -9.53
N PHE A 400 1.22 29.16 -9.80
CA PHE A 400 1.09 28.60 -11.16
C PHE A 400 0.10 29.40 -12.03
N TRP A 401 -0.96 29.99 -11.46
CA TRP A 401 -2.01 30.72 -12.19
C TRP A 401 -1.67 32.11 -12.70
N ARG A 402 -0.74 32.83 -12.05
CA ARG A 402 -0.43 34.21 -12.43
C ARG A 402 0.16 34.26 -13.83
N SER A 403 -0.13 35.32 -14.59
CA SER A 403 0.40 35.47 -15.96
C SER A 403 1.92 35.33 -16.00
N LYS A 404 2.44 34.67 -17.05
CA LYS A 404 3.87 34.48 -17.25
C LYS A 404 4.62 35.81 -17.27
N ASP A 405 5.58 35.96 -16.37
CA ASP A 405 6.56 37.04 -16.34
C ASP A 405 7.94 36.39 -16.26
N ALA A 406 8.81 36.67 -17.22
CA ALA A 406 10.15 36.09 -17.31
C ALA A 406 11.07 36.49 -16.14
N SER A 407 10.70 37.53 -15.38
CA SER A 407 11.40 37.96 -14.17
C SER A 407 10.85 37.34 -12.88
N ASP A 408 9.78 36.55 -12.95
CA ASP A 408 9.13 35.92 -11.79
C ASP A 408 9.91 34.69 -11.32
N THR A 409 10.95 34.95 -10.52
CA THR A 409 11.76 33.91 -9.89
C THR A 409 10.97 33.05 -8.90
N ASP A 410 9.87 33.57 -8.33
CA ASP A 410 9.04 32.82 -7.39
C ASP A 410 8.22 31.74 -8.12
N LYS A 411 7.59 32.09 -9.24
CA LYS A 411 6.88 31.15 -10.10
C LYS A 411 7.82 30.09 -10.69
N LEU A 412 9.01 30.49 -11.13
CA LEU A 412 10.03 29.56 -11.61
C LEU A 412 10.47 28.58 -10.51
N ALA A 413 10.69 29.05 -9.28
CA ALA A 413 11.03 28.20 -8.14
C ALA A 413 9.94 27.15 -7.85
N ALA A 414 8.65 27.52 -7.98
CA ALA A 414 7.54 26.60 -7.79
C ALA A 414 7.55 25.45 -8.82
N TYR A 415 7.81 25.78 -10.09
CA TYR A 415 7.92 24.79 -11.17
C TYR A 415 9.12 23.87 -11.01
N GLN A 416 10.30 24.43 -10.75
CA GLN A 416 11.52 23.65 -10.55
C GLN A 416 11.36 22.68 -9.37
N THR A 417 10.77 23.14 -8.26
CA THR A 417 10.47 22.31 -7.09
C THR A 417 9.49 21.19 -7.42
N LEU A 418 8.36 21.50 -8.07
CA LEU A 418 7.35 20.49 -8.38
C LEU A 418 7.85 19.47 -9.41
N TYR A 419 8.64 19.90 -10.39
CA TYR A 419 9.29 19.03 -11.37
C TYR A 419 10.23 18.04 -10.68
N GLU A 420 11.13 18.53 -9.82
CA GLU A 420 12.09 17.73 -9.06
C GLU A 420 11.38 16.68 -8.18
N VAL A 421 10.32 17.10 -7.48
CA VAL A 421 9.49 16.21 -6.66
C VAL A 421 8.85 15.12 -7.52
N LEU A 422 8.18 15.47 -8.62
CA LEU A 422 7.48 14.50 -9.46
C LEU A 422 8.45 13.50 -10.10
N VAL A 423 9.58 13.95 -10.63
CA VAL A 423 10.59 13.06 -11.22
C VAL A 423 11.17 12.10 -10.17
N THR A 424 11.47 12.59 -8.97
CA THR A 424 12.02 11.75 -7.89
C THR A 424 11.00 10.75 -7.38
N VAL A 425 9.76 11.18 -7.14
CA VAL A 425 8.64 10.30 -6.74
C VAL A 425 8.38 9.23 -7.81
N THR A 426 8.41 9.59 -9.08
CA THR A 426 8.29 8.62 -10.18
C THR A 426 9.36 7.53 -10.10
N LYS A 427 10.62 7.88 -9.79
CA LYS A 427 11.69 6.88 -9.61
C LYS A 427 11.50 6.04 -8.35
N LEU A 428 11.16 6.66 -7.22
CA LEU A 428 10.91 5.96 -5.95
C LEU A 428 9.79 4.92 -6.05
N LEU A 429 8.73 5.24 -6.80
CA LEU A 429 7.54 4.40 -6.95
C LEU A 429 7.66 3.35 -8.06
N ALA A 430 8.69 3.41 -8.91
CA ALA A 430 8.85 2.50 -10.04
C ALA A 430 8.79 1.00 -9.68
N PRO A 431 9.40 0.51 -8.57
CA PRO A 431 9.29 -0.90 -8.16
C PRO A 431 7.87 -1.32 -7.76
N MET A 432 7.04 -0.36 -7.33
CA MET A 432 5.72 -0.59 -6.73
C MET A 432 4.59 -0.41 -7.77
N MET A 433 4.67 0.65 -8.57
CA MET A 433 3.73 1.04 -9.64
C MET A 433 4.47 1.21 -10.97
N PRO A 434 4.93 0.12 -11.59
CA PRO A 434 5.82 0.19 -12.74
C PRO A 434 5.21 0.83 -13.98
N PHE A 435 3.89 0.71 -14.19
CA PHE A 435 3.25 1.21 -15.40
C PHE A 435 2.96 2.71 -15.33
N LEU A 436 2.39 3.16 -14.20
CA LEU A 436 2.13 4.58 -13.95
C LEU A 436 3.43 5.38 -13.88
N SER A 437 4.44 4.86 -13.18
CA SER A 437 5.75 5.51 -13.08
C SER A 437 6.43 5.61 -14.44
N GLU A 438 6.38 4.55 -15.26
CA GLU A 438 6.89 4.59 -16.63
C GLU A 438 6.17 5.65 -17.47
N ARG A 439 4.84 5.71 -17.42
CA ARG A 439 4.05 6.71 -18.16
C ARG A 439 4.42 8.14 -17.75
N MET A 440 4.58 8.40 -16.46
CA MET A 440 5.01 9.70 -15.94
C MET A 440 6.43 10.04 -16.39
N TYR A 441 7.37 9.09 -16.27
CA TYR A 441 8.77 9.29 -16.65
C TYR A 441 8.93 9.60 -18.14
N GLN A 442 8.26 8.84 -19.02
CA GLN A 442 8.30 9.08 -20.46
C GLN A 442 7.88 10.50 -20.80
N ASN A 443 6.88 11.05 -20.11
CA ASN A 443 6.41 12.40 -20.38
C ASN A 443 7.25 13.51 -19.71
N LEU A 444 7.68 13.30 -18.46
CA LEU A 444 8.41 14.32 -17.70
C LEU A 444 9.88 14.44 -18.14
N VAL A 445 10.48 13.33 -18.57
CA VAL A 445 11.94 13.23 -18.78
C VAL A 445 12.30 12.97 -20.24
N ARG A 446 11.50 12.19 -20.98
CA ARG A 446 11.89 11.69 -22.32
C ARG A 446 11.23 12.39 -23.50
N SER A 447 10.16 13.14 -23.31
CA SER A 447 9.28 13.61 -24.39
C SER A 447 10.03 14.08 -25.66
N PRO A 448 9.85 13.39 -26.81
CA PRO A 448 10.54 13.69 -28.07
C PRO A 448 9.82 14.72 -28.95
N GLU A 449 10.59 15.37 -29.85
CA GLU A 449 10.07 16.08 -31.03
C GLU A 449 9.10 15.17 -31.83
N THR A 450 7.99 15.73 -32.28
CA THR A 450 6.90 15.02 -32.98
C THR A 450 7.34 14.31 -34.27
N GLY A 451 6.92 13.04 -34.44
CA GLY A 451 7.06 12.28 -35.69
C GLY A 451 5.94 11.24 -35.94
N VAL A 452 4.77 11.70 -36.40
CA VAL A 452 3.77 11.07 -37.30
C VAL A 452 3.34 9.58 -37.15
N ARG A 453 2.00 9.43 -36.98
CA ARG A 453 1.00 8.42 -37.48
C ARG A 453 0.54 7.24 -36.60
N GLY A 454 -0.79 7.24 -36.41
CA GLY A 454 -1.65 6.07 -36.21
C GLY A 454 -3.11 6.52 -35.98
N GLN A 455 -3.97 6.41 -37.01
CA GLN A 455 -5.42 6.63 -36.91
C GLN A 455 -6.07 5.52 -36.04
N GLU A 456 -7.02 5.85 -35.16
CA GLU A 456 -8.46 5.55 -35.32
C GLU A 456 -9.29 5.87 -34.04
N SER A 457 -10.52 6.31 -34.33
CA SER A 457 -11.73 6.68 -33.56
C SER A 457 -12.33 5.55 -32.69
N GLU A 458 -13.35 5.68 -31.83
CA GLU A 458 -14.22 6.73 -31.28
C GLU A 458 -14.99 6.10 -30.09
N GLY A 459 -15.32 6.89 -29.07
CA GLY A 459 -16.59 6.70 -28.33
C GLY A 459 -16.59 5.84 -27.05
N LYS A 460 -15.95 6.33 -25.98
CA LYS A 460 -16.42 6.31 -24.58
C LYS A 460 -15.41 7.04 -23.71
N ARG A 461 -15.85 7.97 -22.86
CA ARG A 461 -15.05 8.87 -21.99
C ARG A 461 -13.78 8.19 -21.45
N GLN A 462 -12.72 8.33 -22.23
CA GLN A 462 -11.35 8.03 -21.93
C GLN A 462 -10.72 9.41 -21.78
N ILE A 463 -10.05 9.66 -20.65
CA ILE A 463 -9.35 10.92 -20.44
C ILE A 463 -8.28 10.97 -21.53
N ASP A 464 -8.43 11.84 -22.53
CA ASP A 464 -7.66 11.80 -23.78
C ASP A 464 -6.16 11.78 -23.51
N ALA A 465 -5.55 10.60 -23.65
CA ALA A 465 -4.11 10.39 -23.45
C ALA A 465 -3.25 11.18 -24.46
N ALA A 466 -3.86 11.67 -25.54
CA ALA A 466 -3.23 12.52 -26.56
C ALA A 466 -3.06 13.98 -26.11
N VAL A 467 -3.76 14.43 -25.07
CA VAL A 467 -3.74 15.85 -24.62
C VAL A 467 -2.71 16.09 -23.52
N LEU A 468 -1.99 15.07 -23.02
CA LEU A 468 -1.12 15.18 -21.84
C LEU A 468 0.39 15.21 -22.13
N THR A 469 0.85 15.31 -23.38
CA THR A 469 2.30 15.35 -23.69
C THR A 469 2.93 16.72 -23.39
N PHE A 470 3.83 16.76 -22.42
CA PHE A 470 4.71 17.91 -22.18
C PHE A 470 5.74 17.96 -23.32
N ASN A 471 6.00 19.13 -23.90
CA ASN A 471 6.97 19.31 -24.99
C ASN A 471 8.22 20.02 -24.47
N PRO A 472 9.17 19.32 -23.85
CA PRO A 472 10.47 19.88 -23.54
C PRO A 472 11.30 19.94 -24.82
N GLN A 473 12.00 21.06 -25.01
CA GLN A 473 13.11 21.18 -25.95
C GLN A 473 14.08 20.00 -25.80
N PRO A 474 14.82 19.60 -26.86
CA PRO A 474 15.50 18.31 -26.90
C PRO A 474 16.53 18.13 -25.77
N LEU A 475 16.25 17.20 -24.86
CA LEU A 475 17.23 16.72 -23.88
C LEU A 475 18.24 15.80 -24.58
N THR A 476 19.52 16.09 -24.35
CA THR A 476 20.69 15.43 -24.95
C THR A 476 20.77 13.91 -24.70
N LEU A 477 21.52 13.24 -25.56
CA LEU A 477 21.58 11.80 -25.89
C LEU A 477 21.78 10.72 -24.79
N ASN A 478 21.72 10.98 -23.47
CA ASN A 478 22.16 10.01 -22.44
C ASN A 478 21.24 9.79 -21.23
N LEU A 479 19.98 10.25 -21.22
CA LEU A 479 19.03 9.90 -20.15
C LEU A 479 18.54 8.45 -20.31
N PRO A 480 18.35 7.67 -19.23
CA PRO A 480 17.83 6.30 -19.32
C PRO A 480 16.50 6.25 -20.09
N GLU A 481 16.33 5.25 -20.95
CA GLU A 481 15.15 5.16 -21.82
C GLU A 481 13.85 4.88 -21.07
N SER A 482 13.93 4.31 -19.87
CA SER A 482 12.80 3.96 -19.01
C SER A 482 13.15 4.31 -17.56
N VAL A 483 12.13 4.53 -16.72
CA VAL A 483 12.34 4.73 -15.28
C VAL A 483 13.02 3.52 -14.65
N HIS A 484 12.78 2.33 -15.20
CA HIS A 484 13.33 1.04 -14.73
C HIS A 484 14.82 0.87 -15.04
N LEU A 485 15.41 1.80 -15.78
CA LEU A 485 16.84 1.88 -16.06
C LEU A 485 17.52 3.01 -15.27
N CYS A 486 16.79 3.69 -14.39
CA CYS A 486 17.36 4.69 -13.49
C CYS A 486 17.92 4.03 -12.23
N ASP A 487 18.95 4.65 -11.65
CA ASP A 487 19.35 4.35 -10.28
C ASP A 487 18.21 4.69 -9.31
N TYR A 488 18.05 3.88 -8.27
CA TYR A 488 17.10 4.16 -7.20
C TYR A 488 17.56 5.41 -6.43
N PRO A 489 16.69 6.40 -6.14
CA PRO A 489 17.10 7.68 -5.55
C PRO A 489 17.81 7.53 -4.19
N ASP A 490 18.79 8.40 -3.96
CA ASP A 490 19.47 8.59 -2.67
C ASP A 490 19.08 9.94 -2.08
N ALA A 491 18.95 10.00 -0.76
CA ALA A 491 18.58 11.23 -0.07
C ALA A 491 19.77 12.19 0.01
N ASP A 492 19.52 13.47 -0.30
CA ASP A 492 20.49 14.54 -0.08
C ASP A 492 20.34 15.11 1.33
N ALA A 493 21.29 14.77 2.21
CA ALA A 493 21.31 15.24 3.59
C ALA A 493 21.37 16.78 3.71
N ALA A 494 21.85 17.51 2.68
CA ALA A 494 21.90 18.97 2.70
C ALA A 494 20.51 19.62 2.52
N LEU A 495 19.54 18.89 1.97
CA LEU A 495 18.17 19.37 1.78
C LEU A 495 17.23 18.95 2.93
N LEU A 496 17.68 18.04 3.80
CA LEU A 496 16.90 17.58 4.94
C LEU A 496 16.94 18.59 6.09
N ASP A 497 15.81 19.25 6.33
CA ASP A 497 15.54 20.11 7.47
C ASP A 497 14.46 19.45 8.35
N THR A 498 14.90 18.73 9.38
CA THR A 498 14.01 18.01 10.30
C THR A 498 13.15 18.94 11.14
N ASP A 499 13.67 20.12 11.49
CA ASP A 499 12.94 21.10 12.28
C ASP A 499 11.81 21.72 11.45
N LEU A 500 12.05 22.02 10.17
CA LEU A 500 11.01 22.47 9.25
C LEU A 500 9.93 21.41 9.04
N ASN A 501 10.31 20.15 8.87
CA ASN A 501 9.35 19.04 8.75
C ASN A 501 8.51 18.91 10.02
N ALA A 502 9.14 18.98 11.20
CA ALA A 502 8.45 18.93 12.49
C ALA A 502 7.47 20.11 12.65
N ARG A 503 7.89 21.34 12.32
CA ARG A 503 7.01 22.52 12.36
C ARG A 503 5.79 22.34 11.45
N MET A 504 5.99 21.90 10.20
CA MET A 504 4.87 21.68 9.29
C MET A 504 3.95 20.58 9.82
N ALA A 505 4.50 19.46 10.31
CA ALA A 505 3.70 18.41 10.92
C ALA A 505 2.82 18.93 12.07
N THR A 506 3.35 19.81 12.94
CA THR A 506 2.55 20.47 13.98
C THR A 506 1.41 21.29 13.39
N ALA A 507 1.65 22.08 12.33
CA ALA A 507 0.58 22.83 11.66
C ALA A 507 -0.48 21.89 11.04
N GLN A 508 -0.07 20.76 10.49
CA GLN A 508 -0.99 19.74 9.96
C GLN A 508 -1.88 19.15 11.07
N VAL A 509 -1.34 18.90 12.26
CA VAL A 509 -2.13 18.47 13.43
C VAL A 509 -3.20 19.52 13.77
N VAL A 510 -2.82 20.79 13.84
CA VAL A 510 -3.75 21.87 14.15
C VAL A 510 -4.85 21.99 13.10
N VAL A 511 -4.50 21.90 11.82
CA VAL A 511 -5.49 21.95 10.72
C VAL A 511 -6.42 20.75 10.75
N ALA A 512 -5.90 19.53 10.96
CA ALA A 512 -6.73 18.33 11.06
C ALA A 512 -7.72 18.40 12.24
N LEU A 513 -7.25 18.80 13.42
CA LEU A 513 -8.10 18.99 14.59
C LEU A 513 -9.10 20.13 14.37
N GLY A 514 -8.68 21.24 13.75
CA GLY A 514 -9.57 22.35 13.41
C GLY A 514 -10.69 21.98 12.43
N HIS A 515 -10.41 21.13 11.44
CA HIS A 515 -11.45 20.58 10.55
C HIS A 515 -12.43 19.69 11.32
N LYS A 516 -11.93 18.81 12.21
CA LYS A 516 -12.78 17.98 13.06
C LYS A 516 -13.69 18.84 13.95
N LEU A 517 -13.17 19.92 14.54
CA LEU A 517 -13.95 20.85 15.35
C LEU A 517 -15.01 21.59 14.53
N ARG A 518 -14.69 21.95 13.29
CA ARG A 518 -15.65 22.51 12.35
C ARG A 518 -16.79 21.56 12.06
N ASP A 519 -16.49 20.30 11.75
CA ASP A 519 -17.51 19.28 11.46
C ASP A 519 -18.40 19.05 12.68
N MET A 520 -17.83 19.00 13.89
CA MET A 520 -18.58 18.91 15.14
C MET A 520 -19.53 20.09 15.39
N ALA A 521 -19.16 21.28 14.91
CA ALA A 521 -19.96 22.49 15.01
C ALA A 521 -20.88 22.73 13.80
N ASP A 522 -20.92 21.80 12.84
CA ASP A 522 -21.61 21.94 11.55
C ASP A 522 -21.20 23.22 10.78
N GLN A 523 -19.91 23.59 10.87
CA GLN A 523 -19.35 24.78 10.24
C GLN A 523 -18.48 24.41 9.04
N ARG A 524 -19.00 24.61 7.83
CA ARG A 524 -18.26 24.38 6.58
C ARG A 524 -17.00 25.25 6.53
N VAL A 525 -15.88 24.75 5.99
CA VAL A 525 -14.62 25.52 5.85
C VAL A 525 -14.80 26.83 5.07
N ARG A 526 -15.69 26.84 4.07
CA ARG A 526 -15.98 28.06 3.28
C ARG A 526 -16.63 29.17 4.10
N GLN A 527 -17.29 28.86 5.22
CA GLN A 527 -17.76 29.84 6.19
C GLN A 527 -16.58 30.31 7.04
N PRO A 528 -16.10 31.56 6.91
CA PRO A 528 -15.02 32.06 7.74
C PRO A 528 -15.48 32.18 9.20
N LEU A 529 -14.56 31.89 10.12
CA LEU A 529 -14.79 32.02 11.56
C LEU A 529 -13.86 33.08 12.15
N ALA A 530 -14.27 33.67 13.28
CA ALA A 530 -13.58 34.82 13.85
C ALA A 530 -12.19 34.47 14.39
N GLU A 531 -12.10 33.42 15.21
CA GLU A 531 -10.88 33.15 15.98
C GLU A 531 -10.69 31.64 16.19
N LEU A 532 -9.43 31.22 16.09
CA LEU A 532 -8.93 29.97 16.63
C LEU A 532 -7.95 30.31 17.76
N ARG A 533 -8.13 29.71 18.94
CA ARG A 533 -7.15 29.73 20.02
C ARG A 533 -6.46 28.40 20.14
N VAL A 534 -5.14 28.44 20.30
CA VAL A 534 -4.30 27.25 20.39
C VAL A 534 -3.52 27.29 21.69
N SER A 535 -3.46 26.19 22.40
CA SER A 535 -2.66 26.02 23.61
C SER A 535 -1.91 24.70 23.53
N SER A 536 -0.64 24.69 23.94
CA SER A 536 0.14 23.47 24.13
C SER A 536 1.10 23.66 25.29
N SER A 537 1.30 22.58 26.05
CA SER A 537 2.33 22.55 27.10
C SER A 537 3.75 22.54 26.52
N ASP A 538 3.91 22.13 25.25
CA ASP A 538 5.20 22.14 24.56
C ASP A 538 5.51 23.55 23.99
N PRO A 539 6.59 24.21 24.45
CA PRO A 539 7.04 25.48 23.89
C PRO A 539 7.42 25.40 22.40
N ALA A 540 7.97 24.27 21.94
CA ALA A 540 8.37 24.10 20.54
C ALA A 540 7.15 24.03 19.63
N ALA A 541 6.10 23.30 20.02
CA ALA A 541 4.83 23.29 19.32
C ALA A 541 4.22 24.70 19.22
N ARG A 542 4.28 25.50 20.30
CA ARG A 542 3.77 26.88 20.29
C ARG A 542 4.53 27.77 19.29
N ASP A 543 5.86 27.76 19.31
CA ASP A 543 6.68 28.51 18.33
C ASP A 543 6.40 28.07 16.89
N ALA A 544 6.25 26.76 16.65
CA ALA A 544 5.89 26.23 15.33
C ALA A 544 4.54 26.77 14.83
N ILE A 545 3.53 26.76 15.70
CA ILE A 545 2.18 27.24 15.38
C ILE A 545 2.17 28.75 15.14
N GLU A 546 2.91 29.53 15.92
CA GLU A 546 3.05 30.97 15.72
C GLU A 546 3.69 31.30 14.37
N ARG A 547 4.79 30.62 14.02
CA ARG A 547 5.47 30.82 12.73
C ARG A 547 4.63 30.41 11.53
N LEU A 548 3.79 29.38 11.70
CA LEU A 548 2.89 28.89 10.67
C LEU A 548 1.45 29.38 10.89
N ALA A 549 1.24 30.49 11.60
CA ALA A 549 -0.10 30.98 11.91
C ALA A 549 -0.89 31.30 10.64
N ASP A 550 -0.25 31.90 9.63
CA ASP A 550 -0.90 32.21 8.34
C ASP A 550 -1.32 30.94 7.61
N VAL A 551 -0.47 29.91 7.63
CA VAL A 551 -0.77 28.58 7.07
C VAL A 551 -2.05 28.02 7.68
N VAL A 552 -2.10 27.95 9.02
CA VAL A 552 -3.23 27.39 9.74
C VAL A 552 -4.49 28.23 9.53
N ARG A 553 -4.35 29.57 9.53
CA ARG A 553 -5.47 30.50 9.31
C ARG A 553 -6.11 30.35 7.94
N GLU A 554 -5.29 30.24 6.90
CA GLU A 554 -5.78 30.06 5.53
C GLU A 554 -6.52 28.74 5.38
N GLU A 555 -5.92 27.65 5.89
CA GLU A 555 -6.47 26.29 5.77
C GLU A 555 -7.77 26.11 6.54
N LEU A 556 -7.82 26.66 7.75
CA LEU A 556 -9.02 26.67 8.56
C LEU A 556 -9.92 27.86 8.21
N ASN A 557 -9.60 28.74 7.27
CA ASN A 557 -10.38 29.94 7.00
C ASN A 557 -10.85 30.67 8.29
N VAL A 558 -9.90 31.03 9.15
CA VAL A 558 -10.15 31.78 10.39
C VAL A 558 -9.50 33.16 10.33
N LYS A 559 -10.16 34.18 10.89
CA LYS A 559 -9.69 35.58 10.83
C LYS A 559 -8.57 35.89 11.79
N GLN A 560 -8.41 35.10 12.83
CA GLN A 560 -7.35 35.24 13.81
C GLN A 560 -6.95 33.86 14.34
N LEU A 561 -5.65 33.68 14.56
CA LEU A 561 -5.10 32.60 15.34
C LEU A 561 -4.36 33.23 16.52
N THR A 562 -4.71 32.82 17.73
CA THR A 562 -4.09 33.29 18.96
C THR A 562 -3.49 32.11 19.71
N VAL A 563 -2.18 32.14 19.95
CA VAL A 563 -1.53 31.15 20.83
C VAL A 563 -1.63 31.66 22.27
N VAL A 564 -2.12 30.81 23.18
CA VAL A 564 -2.35 31.14 24.58
C VAL A 564 -1.67 30.10 25.48
N GLU A 565 -1.42 30.46 26.75
CA GLU A 565 -0.83 29.53 27.73
C GLU A 565 -1.82 28.44 28.18
N SER A 566 -3.11 28.73 28.14
CA SER A 566 -4.17 27.82 28.58
C SER A 566 -5.51 28.26 28.00
N LEU A 567 -6.40 27.28 27.75
CA LEU A 567 -7.79 27.51 27.36
C LEU A 567 -8.77 27.38 28.54
N ALA A 568 -8.30 27.52 29.78
CA ALA A 568 -9.13 27.32 30.98
C ALA A 568 -10.33 28.29 31.10
N ASP A 569 -10.31 29.41 30.38
CA ASP A 569 -11.42 30.36 30.24
C ASP A 569 -12.51 29.87 29.28
N ILE A 570 -12.18 28.97 28.35
CA ILE A 570 -13.08 28.45 27.32
C ILE A 570 -13.47 26.99 27.59
N VAL A 571 -12.56 26.19 28.14
CA VAL A 571 -12.71 24.75 28.33
C VAL A 571 -12.62 24.41 29.81
N LYS A 572 -13.75 23.97 30.36
CA LYS A 572 -13.84 23.44 31.71
C LYS A 572 -13.90 21.91 31.66
N TYR A 573 -12.91 21.27 32.23
CA TYR A 573 -12.88 19.80 32.29
C TYR A 573 -13.80 19.31 33.41
N THR A 574 -14.59 18.29 33.09
CA THR A 574 -15.44 17.58 34.04
C THR A 574 -14.90 16.16 34.22
N TYR A 575 -14.85 15.69 35.45
CA TYR A 575 -14.28 14.39 35.78
C TYR A 575 -15.36 13.51 36.41
N LYS A 576 -15.72 12.43 35.73
CA LYS A 576 -16.75 11.48 36.18
C LYS A 576 -16.11 10.13 36.50
N ALA A 577 -16.55 9.49 37.56
CA ALA A 577 -16.02 8.18 37.96
C ALA A 577 -16.37 7.10 36.92
N ASN A 578 -15.38 6.35 36.45
CA ASN A 578 -15.62 5.14 35.66
C ASN A 578 -16.00 3.99 36.58
N LEU A 579 -17.30 3.70 36.66
CA LEU A 579 -17.84 2.74 37.61
C LEU A 579 -17.34 1.30 37.38
N LYS A 580 -16.96 0.95 36.15
CA LYS A 580 -16.47 -0.40 35.81
C LYS A 580 -15.11 -0.69 36.42
N THR A 581 -14.23 0.31 36.45
CA THR A 581 -12.85 0.19 36.93
C THR A 581 -12.72 0.55 38.41
N LEU A 582 -13.46 1.56 38.88
CA LEU A 582 -13.45 1.98 40.28
C LEU A 582 -14.27 1.07 41.22
N GLY A 583 -15.28 0.36 40.70
CA GLY A 583 -16.12 -0.53 41.49
C GLY A 583 -15.34 -1.61 42.25
N PRO A 584 -14.49 -2.42 41.57
CA PRO A 584 -13.64 -3.42 42.22
C PRO A 584 -12.59 -2.82 43.17
N LYS A 585 -12.05 -1.63 42.87
CA LYS A 585 -10.98 -1.00 43.66
C LYS A 585 -11.47 -0.39 44.96
N TYR A 586 -12.60 0.32 44.91
CA TYR A 586 -13.00 1.20 46.01
C TYR A 586 -14.40 0.91 46.56
N GLY A 587 -15.20 0.02 45.95
CA GLY A 587 -16.43 -0.57 46.49
C GLY A 587 -17.30 0.36 47.34
N LYS A 588 -17.05 0.38 48.66
CA LYS A 588 -17.76 1.21 49.65
C LYS A 588 -17.61 2.72 49.44
N LEU A 589 -16.51 3.19 48.85
CA LEU A 589 -16.22 4.60 48.55
C LEU A 589 -16.72 5.02 47.15
N LEU A 590 -17.32 4.11 46.37
CA LEU A 590 -17.76 4.40 45.00
C LEU A 590 -18.80 5.52 44.92
N ASN A 591 -19.74 5.56 45.88
CA ASN A 591 -20.74 6.62 45.96
C ASN A 591 -20.11 7.98 46.29
N VAL A 592 -19.11 8.00 47.17
CA VAL A 592 -18.33 9.20 47.52
C VAL A 592 -17.58 9.71 46.28
N LEU A 593 -16.92 8.81 45.54
CA LEU A 593 -16.24 9.15 44.30
C LEU A 593 -17.22 9.69 43.24
N ARG A 594 -18.41 9.09 43.11
CA ARG A 594 -19.42 9.55 42.14
C ARG A 594 -19.92 10.97 42.43
N GLU A 595 -20.11 11.31 43.69
CA GLU A 595 -20.65 12.61 44.10
C GLU A 595 -19.57 13.69 44.19
N LYS A 596 -18.39 13.36 44.71
CA LYS A 596 -17.36 14.35 45.02
C LYS A 596 -16.32 14.55 43.92
N LEU A 597 -16.00 13.51 43.13
CA LEU A 597 -15.00 13.63 42.05
C LEU A 597 -15.32 14.77 41.05
N PRO A 598 -16.58 15.03 40.64
CA PRO A 598 -16.91 16.16 39.78
C PRO A 598 -16.67 17.55 40.42
N THR A 599 -16.55 17.60 41.75
CA THR A 599 -16.36 18.85 42.53
C THR A 599 -14.90 19.08 42.95
N VAL A 600 -14.02 18.10 42.74
CA VAL A 600 -12.58 18.23 43.00
C VAL A 600 -11.99 19.27 42.04
N ASP A 601 -11.05 20.08 42.53
CA ASP A 601 -10.33 21.05 41.70
C ASP A 601 -9.66 20.33 40.53
N GLY A 602 -10.04 20.71 39.30
CA GLY A 602 -9.51 20.13 38.07
C GLY A 602 -8.00 20.28 37.91
N LYS A 603 -7.34 21.19 38.64
CA LYS A 603 -5.88 21.28 38.71
C LYS A 603 -5.26 20.05 39.39
N LEU A 604 -5.89 19.53 40.43
CA LEU A 604 -5.44 18.31 41.11
C LEU A 604 -5.67 17.07 40.25
N LEU A 605 -6.64 17.09 39.34
CA LEU A 605 -6.95 15.97 38.44
C LEU A 605 -6.26 16.08 37.08
N ALA A 606 -5.52 17.15 36.83
CA ALA A 606 -4.83 17.40 35.57
C ALA A 606 -3.91 16.26 35.10
N PRO A 607 -3.15 15.55 35.98
CA PRO A 607 -2.26 14.46 35.56
C PRO A 607 -2.98 13.30 34.85
N LEU A 608 -4.25 13.06 35.16
CA LEU A 608 -5.05 12.00 34.50
C LEU A 608 -5.17 12.22 32.98
N ARG A 609 -5.14 13.48 32.53
CA ARG A 609 -5.16 13.82 31.10
C ARG A 609 -3.83 13.59 30.40
N ALA A 610 -2.73 13.55 31.16
CA ALA A 610 -1.40 13.22 30.66
C ALA A 610 -1.12 11.70 30.72
N GLY A 611 -2.12 10.88 31.10
CA GLY A 611 -1.94 9.43 31.27
C GLY A 611 -1.29 9.04 32.59
N GLU A 612 -1.16 9.97 33.54
CA GLU A 612 -0.55 9.73 34.84
C GLU A 612 -1.61 9.44 35.91
N SER A 613 -1.26 8.62 36.91
CA SER A 613 -2.13 8.40 38.06
C SER A 613 -2.02 9.54 39.06
N VAL A 614 -3.11 9.87 39.75
CA VAL A 614 -3.11 10.91 40.78
C VAL A 614 -3.74 10.44 42.08
N THR A 615 -3.13 10.82 43.20
CA THR A 615 -3.66 10.56 44.53
C THR A 615 -4.35 11.81 45.06
N ILE A 616 -5.63 11.66 45.41
CA ILE A 616 -6.45 12.73 45.99
C ILE A 616 -7.00 12.29 47.35
N THR A 617 -7.20 13.24 48.26
CA THR A 617 -7.90 12.98 49.52
C THR A 617 -9.38 13.34 49.37
N LEU A 618 -10.27 12.36 49.54
CA LEU A 618 -11.72 12.54 49.53
C LEU A 618 -12.31 12.01 50.84
N ASP A 619 -13.01 12.88 51.60
CA ASP A 619 -13.62 12.55 52.90
C ASP A 619 -12.69 11.82 53.88
N GLY A 620 -11.41 12.22 53.91
CA GLY A 620 -10.39 11.66 54.81
C GLY A 620 -9.74 10.36 54.31
N HIS A 621 -10.07 9.89 53.12
CA HIS A 621 -9.46 8.73 52.47
C HIS A 621 -8.53 9.17 51.34
N GLU A 622 -7.31 8.65 51.30
CA GLU A 622 -6.44 8.74 50.12
C GLU A 622 -6.91 7.76 49.06
N ILE A 623 -7.16 8.28 47.86
CA ILE A 623 -7.65 7.53 46.71
C ILE A 623 -6.71 7.80 45.53
N THR A 624 -6.12 6.73 44.99
CA THR A 624 -5.29 6.79 43.78
C THR A 624 -6.13 6.46 42.56
N LEU A 625 -6.23 7.40 41.63
CA LEU A 625 -6.97 7.28 40.38
C LEU A 625 -5.98 7.06 39.24
N ALA A 626 -6.15 5.99 38.48
CA ALA A 626 -5.49 5.81 37.19
C ALA A 626 -6.29 6.50 36.07
N PRO A 627 -5.71 6.77 34.89
CA PRO A 627 -6.42 7.40 33.77
C PRO A 627 -7.73 6.68 33.42
N ASP A 628 -7.71 5.34 33.36
CA ASP A 628 -8.89 4.51 33.05
C ASP A 628 -9.97 4.52 34.16
N ASP A 629 -9.65 5.03 35.34
CA ASP A 629 -10.59 5.14 36.45
C ASP A 629 -11.53 6.36 36.31
N VAL A 630 -11.22 7.29 35.41
CA VAL A 630 -11.94 8.56 35.29
C VAL A 630 -12.34 8.84 33.84
N GLN A 631 -13.64 9.04 33.63
CA GLN A 631 -14.17 9.57 32.38
C GLN A 631 -14.03 11.09 32.38
N VAL A 632 -13.15 11.61 31.54
CA VAL A 632 -12.95 13.05 31.35
C VAL A 632 -13.93 13.55 30.28
N GLY A 633 -14.77 14.52 30.63
CA GLY A 633 -15.61 15.27 29.71
C GLY A 633 -15.19 16.74 29.65
N THR A 634 -15.69 17.48 28.67
CA THR A 634 -15.45 18.93 28.53
C THR A 634 -16.78 19.70 28.50
N GLU A 635 -16.88 20.72 29.33
CA GLU A 635 -17.86 21.80 29.23
C GLU A 635 -17.19 22.99 28.56
N GLN A 636 -17.86 23.60 27.60
CA GLN A 636 -17.28 24.62 26.72
C GLN A 636 -18.06 25.91 26.84
N ALA A 637 -17.37 27.05 26.74
CA ALA A 637 -18.02 28.35 26.75
C ALA A 637 -19.00 28.49 25.56
N PRO A 638 -20.15 29.18 25.73
CA PRO A 638 -21.08 29.42 24.63
C PRO A 638 -20.39 30.09 23.43
N GLY A 639 -20.67 29.59 22.22
CA GLY A 639 -20.07 30.11 20.98
C GLY A 639 -18.65 29.62 20.69
N TRP A 640 -18.20 28.56 21.37
CA TRP A 640 -16.93 27.88 21.13
C TRP A 640 -17.11 26.38 20.97
N VAL A 641 -16.25 25.79 20.14
CA VAL A 641 -16.05 24.34 20.07
C VAL A 641 -14.58 24.04 20.33
N SER A 642 -14.24 23.00 21.08
CA SER A 642 -12.88 22.69 21.50
C SER A 642 -12.55 21.22 21.44
N GLY A 643 -11.26 20.92 21.32
CA GLY A 643 -10.72 19.56 21.26
C GLY A 643 -9.24 19.54 21.57
N ASP A 644 -8.72 18.33 21.71
CA ASP A 644 -7.33 18.03 22.03
C ASP A 644 -6.85 16.90 21.10
N ASP A 645 -5.63 17.04 20.57
CA ASP A 645 -4.90 15.98 19.88
C ASP A 645 -3.41 16.14 20.20
N ARG A 646 -2.77 15.07 20.68
CA ARG A 646 -1.31 15.00 20.95
C ARG A 646 -0.78 16.17 21.81
N GLY A 647 -1.56 16.61 22.81
CA GLY A 647 -1.15 17.71 23.71
C GLY A 647 -1.26 19.11 23.08
N ILE A 648 -1.93 19.23 21.93
CA ILE A 648 -2.34 20.49 21.33
C ILE A 648 -3.85 20.65 21.54
N GLN A 649 -4.22 21.70 22.25
CA GLN A 649 -5.60 22.06 22.52
C GLN A 649 -6.04 23.19 21.59
N LEU A 650 -7.21 23.04 21.00
CA LEU A 650 -7.83 24.04 20.15
C LEU A 650 -9.18 24.46 20.71
N ALA A 651 -9.47 25.75 20.62
CA ALA A 651 -10.81 26.30 20.75
C ALA A 651 -11.12 27.16 19.53
N LEU A 652 -12.20 26.83 18.83
CA LEU A 652 -12.65 27.49 17.61
C LEU A 652 -13.94 28.26 17.90
N SER A 653 -13.94 29.55 17.59
CA SER A 653 -15.13 30.40 17.75
C SER A 653 -16.17 30.06 16.69
N THR A 654 -17.39 29.76 17.12
CA THR A 654 -18.54 29.45 16.25
C THR A 654 -19.51 30.63 16.10
N SER A 655 -19.19 31.77 16.72
CA SER A 655 -20.02 32.97 16.64
C SER A 655 -19.87 33.67 15.29
N LEU A 656 -20.96 33.78 14.53
CA LEU A 656 -20.97 34.38 13.20
C LEU A 656 -21.45 35.83 13.25
N THR A 657 -20.60 36.77 12.83
CA THR A 657 -21.01 38.16 12.62
C THR A 657 -21.69 38.31 11.25
N PRO A 658 -22.50 39.36 11.02
CA PRO A 658 -23.12 39.60 9.71
C PRO A 658 -22.11 39.69 8.55
N SER A 659 -20.91 40.23 8.81
CA SER A 659 -19.84 40.29 7.80
C SER A 659 -19.26 38.90 7.48
N LEU A 660 -19.06 38.05 8.50
CA LEU A 660 -18.60 36.68 8.29
C LEU A 660 -19.62 35.84 7.51
N LEU A 661 -20.92 36.01 7.80
CA LEU A 661 -21.99 35.36 7.03
C LEU A 661 -21.93 35.74 5.55
N ARG A 662 -21.82 37.05 5.23
CA ARG A 662 -21.71 37.52 3.84
C ARG A 662 -20.44 37.08 3.14
N GLU A 663 -19.31 36.99 3.83
CA GLU A 663 -18.10 36.42 3.22
C GLU A 663 -18.28 34.93 2.91
N GLY A 664 -18.93 34.17 3.81
CA GLY A 664 -19.29 32.78 3.57
C GLY A 664 -20.18 32.63 2.33
N MET A 665 -21.18 33.51 2.18
CA MET A 665 -22.02 33.61 0.99
C MET A 665 -21.20 33.91 -0.28
N ALA A 666 -20.25 34.85 -0.24
CA ALA A 666 -19.37 35.15 -1.37
C ALA A 666 -18.52 33.94 -1.79
N ARG A 667 -17.99 33.18 -0.83
CA ARG A 667 -17.20 31.96 -1.11
C ARG A 667 -18.06 30.82 -1.66
N ASP A 668 -19.29 30.66 -1.16
CA ASP A 668 -20.26 29.73 -1.74
C ASP A 668 -20.60 30.14 -3.18
N PHE A 669 -20.75 31.44 -3.48
CA PHE A 669 -20.96 31.95 -4.83
C PHE A 669 -19.78 31.65 -5.77
N ILE A 670 -18.54 31.92 -5.33
CA ILE A 670 -17.32 31.60 -6.10
C ILE A 670 -17.29 30.12 -6.50
N ARG A 671 -17.62 29.21 -5.57
CA ARG A 671 -17.71 27.77 -5.87
C ARG A 671 -18.74 27.48 -6.96
N GLN A 672 -19.90 28.12 -6.92
CA GLN A 672 -20.94 27.92 -7.95
C GLN A 672 -20.48 28.43 -9.31
N ILE A 673 -19.80 29.59 -9.38
CA ILE A 673 -19.22 30.09 -10.63
C ILE A 673 -18.17 29.13 -11.18
N GLN A 674 -17.29 28.61 -10.32
CA GLN A 674 -16.29 27.63 -10.75
C GLN A 674 -16.92 26.33 -11.27
N GLN A 675 -18.04 25.89 -10.67
CA GLN A 675 -18.82 24.77 -11.19
C GLN A 675 -19.43 25.10 -12.57
N LEU A 676 -20.00 26.30 -12.74
CA LEU A 676 -20.54 26.73 -14.04
C LEU A 676 -19.46 26.80 -15.13
N ARG A 677 -18.26 27.27 -14.79
CA ARG A 677 -17.11 27.26 -15.72
C ARG A 677 -16.77 25.84 -16.18
N LYS A 678 -16.76 24.89 -15.24
CA LYS A 678 -16.52 23.47 -15.53
C LYS A 678 -17.64 22.86 -16.37
N ASP A 679 -18.90 23.17 -16.07
CA ASP A 679 -20.05 22.65 -16.82
C ASP A 679 -20.11 23.22 -18.24
N ALA A 680 -19.58 24.43 -18.44
CA ALA A 680 -19.43 25.07 -19.74
C ALA A 680 -18.13 24.66 -20.49
N ASP A 681 -17.37 23.70 -19.96
CA ASP A 681 -16.11 23.20 -20.52
C ASP A 681 -15.10 24.31 -20.85
N LEU A 682 -15.08 25.35 -20.01
CA LEU A 682 -14.14 26.46 -20.15
C LEU A 682 -12.74 26.04 -19.70
N GLU A 683 -11.74 26.39 -20.50
CA GLU A 683 -10.34 26.22 -20.13
C GLU A 683 -10.00 27.10 -18.92
N ILE A 684 -8.96 26.70 -18.18
CA ILE A 684 -8.60 27.31 -16.90
C ILE A 684 -8.29 28.80 -17.06
N GLU A 685 -7.63 29.22 -18.15
CA GLU A 685 -7.30 30.62 -18.41
C GLU A 685 -8.46 31.48 -18.95
N ASN A 686 -9.59 30.89 -19.33
CA ASN A 686 -10.65 31.65 -20.00
C ASN A 686 -11.25 32.70 -19.04
N ARG A 687 -11.24 33.98 -19.46
CA ARG A 687 -11.88 35.06 -18.71
C ARG A 687 -13.38 35.07 -18.99
N ILE A 688 -14.17 35.48 -17.99
CA ILE A 688 -15.64 35.48 -18.08
C ILE A 688 -16.24 36.82 -17.67
N ARG A 689 -17.47 37.09 -18.08
CA ARG A 689 -18.34 38.06 -17.41
C ARG A 689 -19.37 37.29 -16.61
N VAL A 690 -19.59 37.69 -15.36
CA VAL A 690 -20.59 37.10 -14.48
C VAL A 690 -21.76 38.06 -14.36
N SER A 691 -22.96 37.59 -14.65
CA SER A 691 -24.19 38.35 -14.43
C SER A 691 -25.12 37.62 -13.46
N TYR A 692 -25.87 38.39 -12.67
CA TYR A 692 -26.75 37.85 -11.65
C TYR A 692 -28.08 38.59 -11.55
N SER A 693 -29.10 37.91 -11.05
CA SER A 693 -30.42 38.49 -10.72
C SER A 693 -30.88 38.02 -9.33
N THR A 694 -31.16 38.97 -8.45
CA THR A 694 -31.67 38.71 -7.08
C THR A 694 -32.36 39.95 -6.51
N THR A 695 -33.35 39.74 -5.65
CA THR A 695 -34.01 40.79 -4.86
C THR A 695 -33.61 40.74 -3.38
N GLU A 696 -32.76 39.79 -2.99
CA GLU A 696 -32.38 39.56 -1.59
C GLU A 696 -31.37 40.62 -1.11
N PRO A 697 -31.71 41.47 -0.11
CA PRO A 697 -30.85 42.57 0.32
C PRO A 697 -29.46 42.13 0.82
N GLU A 698 -29.39 40.99 1.52
CA GLU A 698 -28.12 40.46 2.02
C GLU A 698 -27.18 40.03 0.90
N VAL A 699 -27.72 39.45 -0.17
CA VAL A 699 -26.96 39.04 -1.36
C VAL A 699 -26.44 40.27 -2.11
N LEU A 700 -27.26 41.31 -2.27
CA LEU A 700 -26.84 42.57 -2.90
C LEU A 700 -25.70 43.25 -2.12
N THR A 701 -25.81 43.22 -0.79
CA THR A 701 -24.75 43.74 0.10
C THR A 701 -23.47 42.91 -0.03
N MET A 702 -23.58 41.59 -0.06
CA MET A 702 -22.45 40.67 -0.26
C MET A 702 -21.71 40.95 -1.59
N PHE A 703 -22.43 41.14 -2.69
CA PHE A 703 -21.80 41.47 -3.98
C PHE A 703 -21.07 42.81 -3.95
N THR A 704 -21.62 43.79 -3.23
CA THR A 704 -20.96 45.10 -3.08
C THR A 704 -19.68 44.99 -2.25
N GLU A 705 -19.73 44.30 -1.11
CA GLU A 705 -18.59 44.15 -0.20
C GLU A 705 -17.47 43.26 -0.77
N TRP A 706 -17.83 42.19 -1.50
CA TRP A 706 -16.90 41.12 -1.91
C TRP A 706 -16.67 41.01 -3.42
N CYS A 707 -17.07 42.02 -4.21
CA CYS A 707 -16.92 42.04 -5.67
C CYS A 707 -15.50 41.67 -6.12
N HIS A 708 -14.48 42.32 -5.55
CA HIS A 708 -13.08 42.11 -5.92
C HIS A 708 -12.60 40.69 -5.64
N LEU A 709 -13.02 40.09 -4.52
CA LEU A 709 -12.69 38.70 -4.19
C LEU A 709 -13.33 37.75 -5.20
N ILE A 710 -14.62 37.96 -5.51
CA ILE A 710 -15.37 37.14 -6.46
C ILE A 710 -14.70 37.21 -7.84
N GLN A 711 -14.41 38.42 -8.33
CA GLN A 711 -13.76 38.60 -9.63
C GLN A 711 -12.38 37.95 -9.69
N GLY A 712 -11.55 38.16 -8.66
CA GLY A 712 -10.20 37.59 -8.59
C GLY A 712 -10.19 36.07 -8.57
N GLU A 713 -11.09 35.45 -7.80
CA GLU A 713 -11.15 33.98 -7.65
C GLU A 713 -11.93 33.27 -8.76
N THR A 714 -12.56 34.00 -9.70
CA THR A 714 -13.35 33.43 -10.81
C THR A 714 -12.85 33.81 -12.20
N LEU A 715 -11.78 34.60 -12.28
CA LEU A 715 -11.28 35.23 -13.52
C LEU A 715 -12.38 36.02 -14.24
N ALA A 716 -13.26 36.67 -13.47
CA ALA A 716 -14.34 37.46 -14.02
C ALA A 716 -13.91 38.91 -14.25
N ASP A 717 -14.09 39.42 -15.47
CA ASP A 717 -13.83 40.82 -15.83
C ASP A 717 -14.85 41.78 -15.23
N SER A 718 -16.09 41.31 -15.05
CA SER A 718 -17.17 42.09 -14.47
C SER A 718 -18.16 41.21 -13.71
N LEU A 719 -18.79 41.82 -12.71
CA LEU A 719 -19.92 41.27 -11.97
C LEU A 719 -21.10 42.24 -12.06
N THR A 720 -22.14 41.90 -12.84
CA THR A 720 -23.22 42.82 -13.20
C THR A 720 -24.60 42.32 -12.81
N SER A 721 -25.41 43.19 -12.19
CA SER A 721 -26.82 42.89 -11.90
C SER A 721 -27.70 43.09 -13.13
N SER A 722 -28.64 42.17 -13.38
CA SER A 722 -29.69 42.33 -14.39
C SER A 722 -31.06 41.90 -13.85
N ASN A 723 -32.10 42.63 -14.23
CA ASN A 723 -33.50 42.33 -13.86
C ASN A 723 -34.18 41.37 -14.86
N ALA A 724 -33.50 41.01 -15.96
CA ALA A 724 -34.00 40.11 -16.99
C ALA A 724 -33.00 38.95 -17.17
N PRO A 725 -33.11 37.86 -16.38
CA PRO A 725 -32.28 36.69 -16.56
C PRO A 725 -32.58 36.03 -17.91
N PRO A 726 -31.56 35.66 -18.70
CA PRO A 726 -31.74 34.90 -19.94
C PRO A 726 -32.21 33.47 -19.66
N GLU A 727 -32.65 32.76 -20.71
CA GLU A 727 -33.23 31.41 -20.59
C GLU A 727 -32.22 30.36 -20.08
N ASP A 728 -30.93 30.57 -20.35
CA ASP A 728 -29.82 29.72 -19.91
C ASP A 728 -29.31 30.04 -18.49
N ALA A 729 -29.88 31.05 -17.82
CA ALA A 729 -29.52 31.39 -16.44
C ALA A 729 -29.73 30.20 -15.50
N LYS A 730 -28.71 29.90 -14.71
CA LYS A 730 -28.71 28.80 -13.75
C LYS A 730 -29.10 29.30 -12.36
N PRO A 731 -30.06 28.66 -11.68
CA PRO A 731 -30.33 28.97 -10.28
C PRO A 731 -29.21 28.40 -9.40
N VAL A 732 -28.59 29.25 -8.58
CA VAL A 732 -27.59 28.85 -7.59
C VAL A 732 -28.07 29.20 -6.19
N ASN A 733 -27.76 28.34 -5.22
CA ASN A 733 -28.06 28.57 -3.82
C ASN A 733 -26.86 29.23 -3.13
N ILE A 734 -27.11 30.34 -2.44
CA ILE A 734 -26.14 31.06 -1.61
C ILE A 734 -26.74 31.16 -0.20
N GLY A 735 -26.32 30.27 0.70
CA GLY A 735 -27.06 30.05 1.95
C GLY A 735 -28.49 29.60 1.64
N ASP A 736 -29.47 30.26 2.25
CA ASP A 736 -30.91 30.00 2.03
C ASP A 736 -31.50 30.83 0.87
N CYS A 737 -30.69 31.69 0.24
CA CYS A 737 -31.11 32.55 -0.86
C CYS A 737 -30.90 31.88 -2.22
N LYS A 738 -31.83 32.09 -3.16
CA LYS A 738 -31.70 31.70 -4.56
C LYS A 738 -31.31 32.89 -5.42
N VAL A 739 -30.31 32.70 -6.28
CA VAL A 739 -29.82 33.71 -7.22
C VAL A 739 -29.76 33.10 -8.61
N SER A 740 -30.28 33.80 -9.62
CA SER A 740 -30.11 33.39 -11.01
C SER A 740 -28.80 33.95 -11.55
N VAL A 741 -27.97 33.10 -12.14
CA VAL A 741 -26.59 33.44 -12.55
C VAL A 741 -26.30 32.88 -13.93
N TRP A 742 -25.58 33.65 -14.75
CA TRP A 742 -25.06 33.21 -16.04
C TRP A 742 -23.65 33.77 -16.25
N ILE A 743 -22.86 33.04 -17.02
CA ILE A 743 -21.49 33.40 -17.34
C ILE A 743 -21.32 33.46 -18.86
N GLU A 744 -20.57 34.45 -19.33
CA GLU A 744 -20.22 34.61 -20.74
C GLU A 744 -18.70 34.58 -20.87
N LYS A 745 -18.16 33.78 -21.79
CA LYS A 745 -16.73 33.83 -22.13
C LYS A 745 -16.43 35.18 -22.79
N VAL A 746 -15.32 35.80 -22.38
CA VAL A 746 -14.83 37.08 -22.95
C VAL A 746 -14.11 36.85 -24.26
#